data_AF-A0AAN9UEN9-F1
#
_entry.id   AF-A0AAN9UEN9-F1
#
_cell.length_a   1.000
_cell.length_b   1.000
_cell.length_c   1.000
_cell.angle_alpha   90.00
_cell.angle_beta   90.00
_cell.angle_gamma   90.00
#
_symmetry.space_group_name_H-M   'P 1'
#
loop_
_entity.id
_entity.type
_entity.pdbx_description
1 polymer ?
#
loop_
_entity_poly.entity_id
_entity_poly.type
_entity_poly.pdbx_seq_one_letter_code
_entity_poly.pdbx_strand_id
1 'polypeptide(L)'
;MPSWTSSSGATGVTRSQLDEVARAIQKCPIIDNHAHPLLKPEALAKHPLLSITTEASGDAIHAASTSLSHLRGIKQLAHVLDCAQTWEAVVAAIEQRRIEDYDDWISECLDGIETILIDDGLDDVDDVYNYARHDAFTRSPCKRIVRIETVAGWIVHRVAVASSDDDNLDEIFETVLEEFDTSIRNAIADPEVAGFKSVICYRTGLDISASVDIALARTSFKEIITSYAGKDSIRIQHPGLNDLLVHRTAQLISETPGRQKKPLQFHTGLGDNDITLTKSSPAHLQDFIRAHPIVPIVLLHASYPFTRELGYLATVYANVYAVLCDYVRRGAVSWKGAIELARDVLFNNSNRLYHLELQFSEWGEDEYGEFEPEGEETDLELFTRFLRGKAVPDFIRISWTDLTAMPRMRMIPFRKLMSLLEGGKPLDIGITKAALGILQHDSLAPGFTASGEYRLHPDFSSLKSGPIPGHFGMQGDFRERDGSWVPLCPRTQLSRAQELGAREGLSFLVGFEIEFVLLQRHSTGSYGDLTNDGHSWSVSRFFADPKIPKLLADIVKSLESMDIFVEQIHAESAPGQFELVLPPLPPVQAVDTLLHTREVIAALATAAGYKFTLYPKPFPHACGTAAHAHISISSSGGEKKVVYEPFYAGVLKHLRAITAFTYSNPASHERLVDGAWAGGSGIPGWNKRGEKLIWQDCEVDPANLTENDRKELNVTEMLPASVEEALQALKEDKELTELLNSELVEKYTAVKQYELKVLSNMNEENRRQWIIARY
;
A
#
# COMPACT_ATOMS: atom_id res chain seq x y z
N MET A 1 -6.49 5.12 41.89
CA MET A 1 -5.80 6.38 41.53
C MET A 1 -4.30 6.17 41.68
N PRO A 2 -3.58 6.16 40.55
CA PRO A 2 -2.38 6.99 40.38
C PRO A 2 -2.65 8.06 39.31
N SER A 3 -2.02 9.21 39.48
CA SER A 3 -2.14 10.40 38.61
C SER A 3 -1.57 10.13 37.20
N TRP A 4 -2.40 10.29 36.17
CA TRP A 4 -1.96 10.32 34.79
C TRP A 4 -1.48 11.72 34.44
N THR A 5 -0.16 11.91 34.46
CA THR A 5 0.50 13.04 33.81
C THR A 5 0.50 12.81 32.30
N SER A 6 0.05 13.83 31.57
CA SER A 6 -0.02 13.88 30.11
C SER A 6 1.36 13.80 29.48
N SER A 7 1.61 12.77 28.67
CA SER A 7 2.62 12.80 27.61
C SER A 7 1.94 13.02 26.26
N SER A 8 2.36 14.11 25.62
CA SER A 8 2.01 14.59 24.29
C SER A 8 2.36 13.58 23.18
N GLY A 9 1.50 13.46 22.16
CA GLY A 9 1.85 12.77 20.92
C GLY A 9 0.66 12.69 19.94
N ALA A 10 0.65 13.57 18.95
CA ALA A 10 -0.24 13.61 17.81
C ALA A 10 0.04 12.46 16.80
N THR A 11 -1.06 11.90 16.30
CA THR A 11 -1.38 11.39 14.95
C THR A 11 -0.33 10.89 13.95
N GLY A 12 -0.71 9.88 13.17
CA GLY A 12 0.11 9.28 12.11
C GLY A 12 1.13 8.30 12.66
N VAL A 13 1.85 7.60 11.76
CA VAL A 13 3.14 7.01 12.16
C VAL A 13 3.94 8.20 12.68
N THR A 14 4.13 8.29 14.00
CA THR A 14 4.82 9.44 14.62
C THR A 14 6.22 9.54 14.03
N ARG A 15 6.84 10.72 14.03
CA ARG A 15 8.25 10.83 13.65
C ARG A 15 9.11 9.79 14.38
N SER A 16 8.90 9.60 15.67
CA SER A 16 9.53 8.53 16.45
C SER A 16 9.28 7.11 15.91
N GLN A 17 8.11 6.82 15.33
CA GLN A 17 7.74 5.53 14.75
C GLN A 17 8.26 5.37 13.31
N LEU A 18 8.30 6.43 12.51
CA LEU A 18 8.99 6.44 11.21
C LEU A 18 10.49 6.33 11.42
N ASP A 19 11.04 7.00 12.42
CA ASP A 19 12.42 6.85 12.89
C ASP A 19 12.64 5.43 13.42
N GLU A 20 11.64 4.78 14.01
CA GLU A 20 11.76 3.38 14.45
C GLU A 20 11.72 2.41 13.27
N VAL A 21 10.89 2.66 12.24
CA VAL A 21 10.88 1.87 11.01
C VAL A 21 12.14 2.12 10.18
N ALA A 22 12.58 3.38 10.05
CA ALA A 22 13.81 3.75 9.35
C ALA A 22 15.03 3.21 10.09
N ARG A 23 15.09 3.35 11.44
CA ARG A 23 16.11 2.67 12.24
C ARG A 23 16.02 1.16 12.10
N ALA A 24 14.83 0.57 12.07
CA ALA A 24 14.70 -0.86 11.87
C ALA A 24 15.19 -1.30 10.49
N ILE A 25 14.91 -0.56 9.42
CA ILE A 25 15.40 -0.86 8.07
C ILE A 25 16.92 -0.68 8.00
N GLN A 26 17.43 0.43 8.52
CA GLN A 26 18.86 0.78 8.48
C GLN A 26 19.71 -0.06 9.42
N LYS A 27 19.19 -0.47 10.58
CA LYS A 27 19.90 -1.28 11.58
C LYS A 27 19.57 -2.76 11.50
N CYS A 28 18.63 -3.16 10.62
CA CYS A 28 18.35 -4.58 10.43
C CYS A 28 19.59 -5.20 9.79
N PRO A 29 20.18 -6.22 10.42
CA PRO A 29 21.25 -6.97 9.79
C PRO A 29 20.76 -7.53 8.45
N ILE A 30 21.49 -7.27 7.37
CA ILE A 30 21.12 -7.74 6.03
C ILE A 30 21.83 -9.06 5.75
N ILE A 31 21.11 -10.06 5.26
CA ILE A 31 21.72 -11.25 4.65
C ILE A 31 21.61 -11.13 3.15
N ASP A 32 22.73 -10.82 2.50
CA ASP A 32 22.81 -10.89 1.05
C ASP A 32 22.88 -12.36 0.63
N ASN A 33 21.82 -12.85 -0.01
CA ASN A 33 21.70 -14.26 -0.39
C ASN A 33 22.13 -14.54 -1.84
N HIS A 34 22.65 -13.52 -2.54
CA HIS A 34 23.15 -13.65 -3.89
C HIS A 34 24.24 -12.62 -4.21
N ALA A 35 25.48 -12.98 -3.88
CA ALA A 35 26.66 -12.21 -4.23
C ALA A 35 27.72 -13.05 -4.94
N HIS A 36 28.74 -12.34 -5.42
CA HIS A 36 29.89 -12.88 -6.12
C HIS A 36 31.17 -12.53 -5.36
N PRO A 37 32.23 -13.34 -5.49
CA PRO A 37 33.51 -13.03 -4.86
C PRO A 37 34.06 -11.66 -5.30
N LEU A 38 34.59 -10.90 -4.33
CA LEU A 38 35.26 -9.63 -4.60
C LEU A 38 36.44 -9.81 -5.56
N LEU A 39 36.54 -8.93 -6.55
CA LEU A 39 37.67 -8.86 -7.47
C LEU A 39 38.94 -8.43 -6.72
N LYS A 40 40.08 -9.01 -7.12
CA LYS A 40 41.40 -8.52 -6.73
C LYS A 40 41.71 -7.20 -7.45
N PRO A 41 42.41 -6.24 -6.81
CA PRO A 41 42.77 -4.97 -7.44
C PRO A 41 43.41 -5.10 -8.82
N GLU A 42 44.30 -6.07 -8.98
CA GLU A 42 45.00 -6.36 -10.24
C GLU A 42 44.08 -6.87 -11.37
N ALA A 43 42.89 -7.37 -11.03
CA ALA A 43 41.92 -7.89 -11.99
C ALA A 43 40.88 -6.86 -12.44
N LEU A 44 40.73 -5.74 -11.72
CA LEU A 44 39.70 -4.72 -12.01
C LEU A 44 39.71 -4.22 -13.46
N ALA A 45 40.90 -4.05 -14.04
CA ALA A 45 41.03 -3.60 -15.43
C ALA A 45 40.48 -4.60 -16.46
N LYS A 46 40.40 -5.90 -16.10
CA LYS A 46 39.80 -6.94 -16.94
C LYS A 46 38.27 -6.93 -16.91
N HIS A 47 37.69 -6.28 -15.90
CA HIS A 47 36.25 -6.27 -15.61
C HIS A 47 35.73 -4.81 -15.56
N PRO A 48 35.49 -4.16 -16.72
CA PRO A 48 35.11 -2.75 -16.77
C PRO A 48 33.81 -2.48 -16.00
N LEU A 49 33.80 -1.43 -15.18
CA LEU A 49 32.65 -1.05 -14.35
C LEU A 49 31.37 -0.84 -15.18
N LEU A 50 31.48 -0.33 -16.41
CA LEU A 50 30.33 -0.15 -17.29
C LEU A 50 29.69 -1.50 -17.65
N SER A 51 30.49 -2.53 -17.91
CA SER A 51 29.99 -3.87 -18.20
C SER A 51 29.34 -4.50 -16.97
N ILE A 52 29.93 -4.32 -15.79
CA ILE A 52 29.35 -4.80 -14.52
C ILE A 52 28.00 -4.12 -14.23
N THR A 53 27.91 -2.80 -14.42
CA THR A 53 26.70 -2.01 -14.07
C THR A 53 25.58 -2.09 -15.10
N THR A 54 25.87 -2.55 -16.32
CA THR A 54 24.88 -2.63 -17.41
C THR A 54 24.62 -4.03 -17.92
N GLU A 55 25.46 -5.00 -17.54
CA GLU A 55 25.51 -6.36 -18.09
C GLU A 55 25.68 -6.39 -19.63
N ALA A 56 26.09 -5.27 -20.23
CA ALA A 56 26.26 -5.13 -21.67
C ALA A 56 27.68 -5.50 -22.11
N SER A 57 27.76 -6.24 -23.21
CA SER A 57 29.00 -6.63 -23.89
C SER A 57 28.91 -6.39 -25.40
N GLY A 58 30.07 -6.38 -26.08
CA GLY A 58 30.15 -6.13 -27.52
C GLY A 58 29.53 -4.78 -27.94
N ASP A 59 28.88 -4.75 -29.10
CA ASP A 59 28.29 -3.52 -29.67
C ASP A 59 27.21 -2.89 -28.77
N ALA A 60 26.56 -3.69 -27.92
CA ALA A 60 25.48 -3.22 -27.04
C ALA A 60 25.99 -2.24 -25.97
N ILE A 61 27.28 -2.29 -25.62
CA ILE A 61 27.86 -1.39 -24.61
C ILE A 61 27.73 0.08 -25.00
N HIS A 62 27.76 0.38 -26.30
CA HIS A 62 27.61 1.74 -26.81
C HIS A 62 26.19 2.29 -26.58
N ALA A 63 25.17 1.43 -26.65
CA ALA A 63 23.78 1.81 -26.40
C ALA A 63 23.42 1.76 -24.90
N ALA A 64 24.08 0.90 -24.13
CA ALA A 64 23.80 0.68 -22.70
C ALA A 64 23.92 1.96 -21.87
N SER A 65 24.87 2.84 -22.21
CA SER A 65 25.06 4.16 -21.58
C SER A 65 23.85 5.10 -21.71
N THR A 66 22.98 4.86 -22.69
CA THR A 66 21.76 5.65 -22.93
C THR A 66 20.49 4.98 -22.40
N SER A 67 20.62 3.78 -21.82
CA SER A 67 19.49 3.07 -21.25
C SER A 67 18.93 3.77 -20.01
N LEU A 68 17.61 3.68 -19.81
CA LEU A 68 16.96 4.33 -18.67
C LEU A 68 17.47 3.79 -17.32
N SER A 69 17.79 2.49 -17.24
CA SER A 69 18.36 1.85 -16.05
C SER A 69 19.74 2.43 -15.73
N HIS A 70 20.62 2.55 -16.73
CA HIS A 70 21.95 3.13 -16.54
C HIS A 70 21.88 4.61 -16.15
N LEU A 71 21.05 5.42 -16.82
CA LEU A 71 20.86 6.84 -16.47
C LEU A 71 20.32 7.03 -15.06
N ARG A 72 19.47 6.12 -14.58
CA ARG A 72 19.01 6.10 -13.20
C ARG A 72 20.14 5.71 -12.24
N GLY A 73 20.90 4.67 -12.58
CA GLY A 73 22.06 4.22 -11.81
C GLY A 73 23.09 5.33 -11.59
N ILE A 74 23.41 6.11 -12.64
CA ILE A 74 24.31 7.28 -12.52
C ILE A 74 23.82 8.25 -11.46
N LYS A 75 22.53 8.59 -11.44
CA LYS A 75 21.98 9.54 -10.46
C LYS A 75 22.07 9.02 -9.04
N GLN A 76 21.80 7.74 -8.84
CA GLN A 76 21.85 7.11 -7.52
C GLN A 76 23.29 7.00 -7.02
N LEU A 77 24.22 6.54 -7.85
CA LEU A 77 25.64 6.46 -7.50
C LEU A 77 26.24 7.84 -7.27
N ALA A 78 25.90 8.84 -8.09
CA ALA A 78 26.40 10.20 -7.91
C ALA A 78 25.96 10.83 -6.58
N HIS A 79 24.75 10.50 -6.10
CA HIS A 79 24.27 10.90 -4.78
C HIS A 79 25.08 10.24 -3.66
N VAL A 80 25.29 8.92 -3.74
CA VAL A 80 26.07 8.16 -2.75
C VAL A 80 27.54 8.61 -2.70
N LEU A 81 28.12 8.92 -3.87
CA LEU A 81 29.52 9.30 -4.02
C LEU A 81 29.76 10.82 -3.88
N ASP A 82 28.71 11.60 -3.59
CA ASP A 82 28.72 13.08 -3.56
C ASP A 82 29.48 13.71 -4.74
N CYS A 83 29.09 13.34 -5.96
CA CYS A 83 29.72 13.83 -7.18
C CYS A 83 28.70 14.28 -8.24
N ALA A 84 29.20 14.81 -9.37
CA ALA A 84 28.33 15.25 -10.46
C ALA A 84 27.56 14.06 -11.05
N GLN A 85 26.30 14.30 -11.47
CA GLN A 85 25.41 13.27 -12.06
C GLN A 85 25.78 12.93 -13.52
N THR A 86 27.04 12.56 -13.73
CA THR A 86 27.62 12.14 -15.00
C THR A 86 28.39 10.84 -14.79
N TRP A 87 28.40 9.95 -15.78
CA TRP A 87 29.09 8.67 -15.65
C TRP A 87 30.59 8.84 -15.38
N GLU A 88 31.22 9.82 -16.03
CA GLU A 88 32.64 10.12 -15.88
C GLU A 88 32.99 10.54 -14.45
N ALA A 89 32.13 11.34 -13.81
CA ALA A 89 32.32 11.75 -12.42
C ALA A 89 32.12 10.59 -11.44
N VAL A 90 31.11 9.74 -11.67
CA VAL A 90 30.87 8.53 -10.87
C VAL A 90 32.07 7.57 -10.95
N VAL A 91 32.57 7.32 -12.16
CA VAL A 91 33.75 6.48 -12.36
C VAL A 91 34.97 7.11 -11.67
N ALA A 92 35.20 8.41 -11.84
CA ALA A 92 36.32 9.09 -11.20
C ALA A 92 36.26 9.02 -9.67
N ALA A 93 35.07 9.18 -9.08
CA ALA A 93 34.87 9.07 -7.63
C ALA A 93 35.14 7.64 -7.12
N ILE A 94 34.64 6.61 -7.82
CA ILE A 94 34.91 5.21 -7.45
C ILE A 94 36.40 4.89 -7.57
N GLU A 95 37.05 5.30 -8.67
CA GLU A 95 38.48 5.07 -8.85
C GLU A 95 39.32 5.81 -7.80
N GLN A 96 38.89 7.00 -7.37
CA GLN A 96 39.54 7.71 -6.27
C GLN A 96 39.47 6.92 -4.97
N ARG A 97 38.28 6.43 -4.56
CA ARG A 97 38.12 5.61 -3.35
C ARG A 97 38.97 4.33 -3.40
N ARG A 98 39.00 3.66 -4.55
CA ARG A 98 39.81 2.45 -4.78
C ARG A 98 41.32 2.67 -4.64
N ILE A 99 41.82 3.82 -5.07
CA ILE A 99 43.25 4.16 -4.99
C ILE A 99 43.66 4.58 -3.58
N GLU A 100 42.77 5.25 -2.85
CA GLU A 100 43.01 5.69 -1.47
C GLU A 100 43.18 4.49 -0.53
N ASP A 101 42.17 3.63 -0.45
CA ASP A 101 42.23 2.38 0.30
C ASP A 101 41.14 1.41 -0.20
N TYR A 102 41.58 0.32 -0.82
CA TYR A 102 40.67 -0.66 -1.44
C TYR A 102 39.87 -1.47 -0.41
N ASP A 103 40.49 -1.83 0.72
CA ASP A 103 39.81 -2.59 1.77
C ASP A 103 38.82 -1.70 2.52
N ASP A 104 39.17 -0.42 2.76
CA ASP A 104 38.26 0.58 3.35
C ASP A 104 37.06 0.82 2.44
N TRP A 105 37.29 0.97 1.14
CA TRP A 105 36.21 1.10 0.15
C TRP A 105 35.27 -0.11 0.15
N ILE A 106 35.82 -1.33 0.25
CA ILE A 106 34.99 -2.55 0.37
C ILE A 106 34.21 -2.55 1.68
N SER A 107 34.85 -2.15 2.78
CA SER A 107 34.23 -2.08 4.11
C SER A 107 33.05 -1.11 4.09
N GLU A 108 33.19 0.05 3.43
CA GLU A 108 32.11 1.00 3.21
C GLU A 108 31.00 0.44 2.32
N CYS A 109 31.35 -0.26 1.22
CA CYS A 109 30.36 -0.85 0.31
C CYS A 109 29.51 -1.95 0.96
N LEU A 110 30.12 -2.75 1.82
CA LEU A 110 29.49 -3.88 2.51
C LEU A 110 29.00 -3.48 3.91
N ASP A 111 29.12 -2.21 4.25
CA ASP A 111 28.70 -1.70 5.54
C ASP A 111 27.20 -1.97 5.73
N GLY A 112 26.89 -2.56 6.88
CA GLY A 112 25.55 -2.99 7.18
C GLY A 112 25.10 -4.33 6.58
N ILE A 113 26.03 -5.17 6.14
CA ILE A 113 25.74 -6.57 5.80
C ILE A 113 26.18 -7.48 6.95
N GLU A 114 25.26 -8.32 7.43
CA GLU A 114 25.56 -9.28 8.49
C GLU A 114 26.41 -10.43 7.96
N THR A 115 26.00 -11.01 6.83
CA THR A 115 26.70 -12.10 6.15
C THR A 115 26.27 -12.16 4.69
N ILE A 116 27.13 -12.75 3.86
CA ILE A 116 26.93 -12.89 2.42
C ILE A 116 26.94 -14.38 2.06
N LEU A 117 25.98 -14.80 1.23
CA LEU A 117 25.95 -16.11 0.60
C LEU A 117 26.53 -15.99 -0.81
N ILE A 118 27.76 -16.47 -0.98
CA ILE A 118 28.60 -16.21 -2.15
C ILE A 118 28.49 -17.37 -3.14
N ASP A 119 28.05 -17.08 -4.37
CA ASP A 119 28.16 -17.99 -5.51
C ASP A 119 29.62 -18.08 -5.94
N ASP A 120 30.30 -19.15 -5.53
CA ASP A 120 31.75 -19.31 -5.69
C ASP A 120 32.18 -19.89 -7.05
N GLY A 121 31.25 -19.93 -8.02
CA GLY A 121 31.48 -20.58 -9.31
C GLY A 121 31.36 -19.68 -10.55
N LEU A 122 31.27 -18.34 -10.42
CA LEU A 122 31.16 -17.43 -11.57
C LEU A 122 32.53 -17.05 -12.18
N ASP A 123 33.45 -16.57 -11.36
CA ASP A 123 34.61 -15.81 -11.83
C ASP A 123 35.87 -16.67 -11.96
N ASP A 124 36.86 -16.16 -12.70
CA ASP A 124 38.19 -16.76 -12.73
C ASP A 124 38.78 -16.73 -11.31
N VAL A 125 39.15 -17.90 -10.79
CA VAL A 125 39.69 -18.06 -9.44
C VAL A 125 40.97 -17.22 -9.24
N ASP A 126 41.67 -16.91 -10.32
CA ASP A 126 42.84 -16.04 -10.30
C ASP A 126 42.47 -14.55 -10.18
N ASP A 127 41.27 -14.14 -10.61
CA ASP A 127 40.81 -12.75 -10.59
C ASP A 127 40.09 -12.34 -9.30
N VAL A 128 39.58 -13.30 -8.52
CA VAL A 128 38.78 -13.02 -7.30
C VAL A 128 39.41 -13.52 -6.02
N TYR A 129 39.02 -12.92 -4.90
CA TYR A 129 39.35 -13.43 -3.57
C TYR A 129 38.55 -14.70 -3.25
N ASN A 130 39.10 -15.53 -2.37
CA ASN A 130 38.33 -16.63 -1.77
C ASN A 130 37.15 -16.07 -0.96
N TYR A 131 36.03 -16.79 -0.90
CA TYR A 131 34.83 -16.37 -0.15
C TYR A 131 35.14 -16.00 1.31
N ALA A 132 36.06 -16.69 1.98
CA ALA A 132 36.45 -16.41 3.37
C ALA A 132 37.11 -15.02 3.57
N ARG A 133 37.57 -14.37 2.49
CA ARG A 133 38.06 -12.98 2.57
C ARG A 133 36.95 -12.00 2.96
N HIS A 134 35.70 -12.32 2.65
CA HIS A 134 34.55 -11.45 2.89
C HIS A 134 34.22 -11.35 4.39
N ASP A 135 34.62 -12.35 5.19
CA ASP A 135 34.49 -12.35 6.65
C ASP A 135 35.22 -11.16 7.31
N ALA A 136 36.19 -10.54 6.61
CA ALA A 136 36.84 -9.33 7.08
C ALA A 136 35.95 -8.07 7.00
N PHE A 137 34.87 -8.14 6.24
CA PHE A 137 33.98 -7.01 5.91
C PHE A 137 32.53 -7.24 6.37
N THR A 138 32.23 -8.39 6.98
CA THR A 138 30.90 -8.75 7.50
C THR A 138 30.98 -9.10 8.99
N ARG A 139 29.86 -8.98 9.71
CA ARG A 139 29.81 -9.25 11.17
C ARG A 139 29.79 -10.74 11.50
N SER A 140 29.18 -11.53 10.62
CA SER A 140 29.08 -12.98 10.69
C SER A 140 29.81 -13.63 9.51
N PRO A 141 30.33 -14.87 9.68
CA PRO A 141 31.03 -15.58 8.60
C PRO A 141 30.15 -15.73 7.36
N CYS A 142 30.72 -15.45 6.20
CA CYS A 142 30.10 -15.67 4.90
C CYS A 142 29.99 -17.17 4.60
N LYS A 143 29.02 -17.54 3.78
CA LYS A 143 28.77 -18.94 3.39
C LYS A 143 28.78 -19.10 1.88
N ARG A 144 28.99 -20.33 1.43
CA ARG A 144 29.10 -20.68 0.02
C ARG A 144 27.76 -21.12 -0.55
N ILE A 145 27.50 -20.72 -1.78
CA ILE A 145 26.46 -21.25 -2.65
C ILE A 145 27.15 -21.98 -3.80
N VAL A 146 27.00 -23.30 -3.87
CA VAL A 146 27.71 -24.11 -4.87
C VAL A 146 26.98 -24.09 -6.21
N ARG A 147 27.63 -23.55 -7.24
CA ARG A 147 27.11 -23.55 -8.62
C ARG A 147 27.33 -24.90 -9.30
N ILE A 148 26.24 -25.64 -9.53
CA ILE A 148 26.32 -27.04 -9.94
C ILE A 148 26.87 -27.22 -11.36
N GLU A 149 26.59 -26.30 -12.28
CA GLU A 149 27.09 -26.37 -13.65
C GLU A 149 28.61 -26.16 -13.72
N THR A 150 29.19 -25.36 -12.82
CA THR A 150 30.65 -25.15 -12.74
C THR A 150 31.34 -26.39 -12.18
N VAL A 151 30.77 -27.01 -11.14
CA VAL A 151 31.25 -28.29 -10.60
C VAL A 151 31.26 -29.35 -11.70
N ALA A 152 30.14 -29.50 -12.42
CA ALA A 152 30.04 -30.44 -13.52
C ALA A 152 31.05 -30.13 -14.65
N GLY A 153 31.18 -28.87 -15.06
CA GLY A 153 32.13 -28.44 -16.09
C GLY A 153 33.58 -28.79 -15.74
N TRP A 154 34.00 -28.56 -14.50
CA TRP A 154 35.33 -28.90 -14.02
C TRP A 154 35.58 -30.42 -14.01
N ILE A 155 34.61 -31.20 -13.52
CA ILE A 155 34.70 -32.67 -13.52
C ILE A 155 34.82 -33.19 -14.95
N VAL A 156 33.94 -32.75 -15.85
CA VAL A 156 33.97 -33.17 -17.25
C VAL A 156 35.29 -32.80 -17.91
N HIS A 157 35.80 -31.58 -17.68
CA HIS A 157 37.09 -31.15 -18.23
C HIS A 157 38.25 -32.01 -17.70
N ARG A 158 38.33 -32.21 -16.38
CA ARG A 158 39.38 -33.02 -15.75
C ARG A 158 39.38 -34.46 -16.26
N VAL A 159 38.20 -35.07 -16.34
CA VAL A 159 38.06 -36.45 -16.84
C VAL A 159 38.42 -36.49 -18.33
N ALA A 160 37.94 -35.54 -19.15
CA ALA A 160 38.26 -35.47 -20.57
C ALA A 160 39.76 -35.34 -20.84
N VAL A 161 40.49 -34.56 -20.03
CA VAL A 161 41.96 -34.42 -20.14
C VAL A 161 42.70 -35.69 -19.71
N ALA A 162 42.14 -36.44 -18.76
CA ALA A 162 42.73 -37.69 -18.28
C ALA A 162 42.40 -38.90 -19.18
N SER A 163 41.36 -38.79 -20.01
CA SER A 163 40.91 -39.84 -20.91
C SER A 163 41.75 -39.94 -22.19
N SER A 164 41.90 -41.17 -22.70
CA SER A 164 42.51 -41.47 -24.00
C SER A 164 41.45 -41.59 -25.11
N ASP A 165 41.86 -41.43 -26.37
CA ASP A 165 40.97 -41.57 -27.54
C ASP A 165 40.31 -42.96 -27.65
N ASP A 166 40.86 -43.99 -26.99
CA ASP A 166 40.37 -45.37 -26.98
C ASP A 166 39.41 -45.68 -25.80
N ASP A 167 39.16 -44.72 -24.90
CA ASP A 167 38.37 -44.95 -23.69
C ASP A 167 36.86 -45.06 -23.97
N ASN A 168 36.17 -45.89 -23.18
CA ASN A 168 34.73 -46.09 -23.30
C ASN A 168 33.96 -44.87 -22.75
N LEU A 169 33.41 -44.04 -23.65
CA LEU A 169 32.65 -42.84 -23.30
C LEU A 169 31.46 -43.09 -22.36
N ASP A 170 30.85 -44.29 -22.38
CA ASP A 170 29.76 -44.62 -21.46
C ASP A 170 30.29 -44.87 -20.04
N GLU A 171 31.47 -45.45 -19.86
CA GLU A 171 32.11 -45.61 -18.55
C GLU A 171 32.61 -44.27 -18.00
N ILE A 172 33.13 -43.41 -18.87
CA ILE A 172 33.52 -42.04 -18.53
C ILE A 172 32.30 -41.24 -18.06
N PHE A 173 31.15 -41.37 -18.74
CA PHE A 173 29.91 -40.72 -18.34
C PHE A 173 29.46 -41.13 -16.94
N GLU A 174 29.44 -42.42 -16.62
CA GLU A 174 29.09 -42.90 -15.28
C GLU A 174 30.10 -42.40 -14.23
N THR A 175 31.40 -42.39 -14.55
CA THR A 175 32.45 -41.84 -13.68
C THR A 175 32.20 -40.36 -13.35
N VAL A 176 31.89 -39.55 -14.36
CA VAL A 176 31.55 -38.13 -14.19
C VAL A 176 30.34 -37.95 -13.27
N LEU A 177 29.30 -38.80 -13.41
CA LEU A 177 28.12 -38.74 -12.55
C LEU A 177 28.42 -39.16 -11.12
N GLU A 178 29.25 -40.17 -10.91
CA GLU A 178 29.69 -40.60 -9.58
C GLU A 178 30.53 -39.52 -8.88
N GLU A 179 31.46 -38.88 -9.60
CA GLU A 179 32.26 -37.77 -9.08
C GLU A 179 31.41 -36.53 -8.80
N PHE A 180 30.42 -36.24 -9.65
CA PHE A 180 29.47 -35.14 -9.44
C PHE A 180 28.64 -35.39 -8.18
N ASP A 181 28.01 -36.56 -8.07
CA ASP A 181 27.24 -36.94 -6.89
C ASP A 181 28.07 -36.87 -5.60
N THR A 182 29.31 -37.35 -5.66
CA THR A 182 30.23 -37.30 -4.51
C THR A 182 30.54 -35.85 -4.13
N SER A 183 30.78 -34.98 -5.11
CA SER A 183 31.02 -33.55 -4.88
C SER A 183 29.80 -32.86 -4.27
N ILE A 184 28.60 -33.17 -4.76
CA ILE A 184 27.34 -32.64 -4.20
C ILE A 184 27.10 -33.18 -2.77
N ARG A 185 27.31 -34.47 -2.50
CA ARG A 185 27.17 -35.02 -1.14
C ARG A 185 28.15 -34.38 -0.16
N ASN A 186 29.40 -34.17 -0.58
CA ASN A 186 30.40 -33.47 0.23
C ASN A 186 29.96 -32.03 0.53
N ALA A 187 29.46 -31.31 -0.48
CA ALA A 187 28.91 -29.97 -0.29
C ALA A 187 27.65 -29.94 0.58
N ILE A 188 26.80 -30.98 0.55
CA ILE A 188 25.66 -31.12 1.46
C ILE A 188 26.15 -31.27 2.91
N ALA A 189 27.21 -32.04 3.14
CA ALA A 189 27.75 -32.27 4.47
C ALA A 189 28.60 -31.09 5.01
N ASP A 190 29.10 -30.23 4.14
CA ASP A 190 29.96 -29.09 4.49
C ASP A 190 29.16 -27.97 5.20
N PRO A 191 29.47 -27.60 6.46
CA PRO A 191 28.79 -26.52 7.18
C PRO A 191 29.07 -25.13 6.59
N GLU A 192 30.06 -24.97 5.72
CA GLU A 192 30.35 -23.71 5.02
C GLU A 192 29.51 -23.51 3.76
N VAL A 193 28.79 -24.55 3.32
CA VAL A 193 27.88 -24.46 2.17
C VAL A 193 26.45 -24.21 2.66
N ALA A 194 25.89 -23.05 2.34
CA ALA A 194 24.52 -22.69 2.68
C ALA A 194 23.49 -23.29 1.70
N GLY A 195 23.87 -23.56 0.45
CA GLY A 195 22.95 -24.02 -0.58
C GLY A 195 23.60 -24.27 -1.93
N PHE A 196 22.77 -24.53 -2.93
CA PHE A 196 23.17 -24.80 -4.30
C PHE A 196 22.55 -23.78 -5.25
N LYS A 197 23.17 -23.57 -6.41
CA LYS A 197 22.67 -22.71 -7.47
C LYS A 197 22.72 -23.42 -8.80
N SER A 198 21.62 -23.31 -9.55
CA SER A 198 21.58 -23.65 -10.96
C SER A 198 21.46 -22.40 -11.82
N VAL A 199 22.29 -22.37 -12.87
CA VAL A 199 22.28 -21.37 -13.94
C VAL A 199 21.64 -21.91 -15.23
N ILE A 200 20.90 -23.02 -15.16
CA ILE A 200 20.23 -23.68 -16.29
C ILE A 200 19.35 -22.73 -17.13
N CYS A 201 18.84 -21.67 -16.51
CA CYS A 201 18.09 -20.60 -17.16
C CYS A 201 18.85 -19.97 -18.34
N TYR A 202 20.16 -19.74 -18.18
CA TYR A 202 21.08 -19.21 -19.20
C TYR A 202 21.56 -20.27 -20.20
N ARG A 203 21.15 -21.52 -20.02
CA ARG A 203 21.66 -22.66 -20.78
C ARG A 203 20.56 -23.17 -21.68
N THR A 204 19.67 -23.94 -21.09
CA THR A 204 18.67 -24.74 -21.80
C THR A 204 17.27 -24.19 -21.56
N GLY A 205 17.10 -23.36 -20.53
CA GLY A 205 15.84 -22.77 -20.11
C GLY A 205 15.31 -23.40 -18.82
N LEU A 206 14.20 -22.88 -18.32
CA LEU A 206 13.56 -23.34 -17.08
C LEU A 206 12.50 -24.43 -17.29
N ASP A 207 12.26 -24.86 -18.53
CA ASP A 207 11.33 -25.94 -18.88
C ASP A 207 11.99 -27.30 -18.64
N ILE A 208 12.15 -27.64 -17.36
CA ILE A 208 12.79 -28.87 -16.90
C ILE A 208 11.70 -29.92 -16.70
N SER A 209 11.79 -30.99 -17.50
CA SER A 209 10.85 -32.10 -17.47
C SER A 209 10.81 -32.77 -16.09
N ALA A 210 9.64 -33.24 -15.65
CA ALA A 210 9.51 -34.00 -14.39
C ALA A 210 10.35 -35.29 -14.36
N SER A 211 10.68 -35.85 -15.53
CA SER A 211 11.49 -37.06 -15.68
C SER A 211 12.73 -36.80 -16.55
N VAL A 212 13.86 -37.38 -16.15
CA VAL A 212 15.13 -37.23 -16.85
C VAL A 212 15.25 -38.21 -18.02
N ASP A 213 15.61 -37.71 -19.20
CA ASP A 213 16.00 -38.53 -20.35
C ASP A 213 17.51 -38.83 -20.30
N ILE A 214 17.87 -39.99 -19.74
CA ILE A 214 19.27 -40.44 -19.60
C ILE A 214 19.91 -40.69 -20.98
N ALA A 215 19.14 -41.11 -21.99
CA ALA A 215 19.70 -41.36 -23.32
C ALA A 215 20.11 -40.05 -24.00
N LEU A 216 19.30 -39.00 -23.84
CA LEU A 216 19.63 -37.64 -24.29
C LEU A 216 20.82 -37.07 -23.52
N ALA A 217 20.91 -37.31 -22.20
CA ALA A 217 22.04 -36.89 -21.39
C ALA A 217 23.36 -37.54 -21.85
N ARG A 218 23.35 -38.84 -22.11
CA ARG A 218 24.51 -39.57 -22.67
C ARG A 218 24.91 -39.04 -24.05
N THR A 219 23.94 -38.78 -24.91
CA THR A 219 24.19 -38.22 -26.25
C THR A 219 24.83 -36.83 -26.14
N SER A 220 24.26 -35.97 -25.30
CA SER A 220 24.78 -34.63 -25.01
C SER A 220 26.21 -34.68 -24.46
N PHE A 221 26.51 -35.63 -23.59
CA PHE A 221 27.86 -35.84 -23.06
C PHE A 221 28.86 -36.23 -24.14
N LYS A 222 28.49 -37.19 -25.01
CA LYS A 222 29.34 -37.61 -26.14
C LYS A 222 29.65 -36.44 -27.07
N GLU A 223 28.68 -35.57 -27.34
CA GLU A 223 28.88 -34.35 -28.13
C GLU A 223 29.86 -33.36 -27.46
N ILE A 224 29.77 -33.18 -26.14
CA ILE A 224 30.70 -32.34 -25.37
C ILE A 224 32.13 -32.86 -25.49
N ILE A 225 32.36 -34.16 -25.23
CA ILE A 225 33.69 -34.76 -25.28
C ILE A 225 34.23 -34.78 -26.72
N THR A 226 33.40 -35.10 -27.71
CA THR A 226 33.85 -35.13 -29.12
C THR A 226 34.18 -33.73 -29.65
N SER A 227 33.49 -32.68 -29.16
CA SER A 227 33.78 -31.29 -29.51
C SER A 227 34.84 -30.63 -28.61
N TYR A 228 35.42 -31.40 -27.69
CA TYR A 228 36.49 -30.96 -26.80
C TYR A 228 37.81 -30.81 -27.57
N ALA A 229 38.02 -29.63 -28.15
CA ALA A 229 39.22 -29.31 -28.92
C ALA A 229 40.39 -28.83 -28.03
N GLY A 230 40.65 -29.50 -26.91
CA GLY A 230 41.68 -29.08 -25.94
C GLY A 230 41.41 -27.70 -25.31
N LYS A 231 40.13 -27.37 -25.13
CA LYS A 231 39.70 -26.09 -24.53
C LYS A 231 40.11 -26.03 -23.06
N ASP A 232 40.44 -24.83 -22.60
CA ASP A 232 40.82 -24.56 -21.20
C ASP A 232 39.66 -24.76 -20.21
N SER A 233 38.41 -24.78 -20.69
CA SER A 233 37.23 -25.06 -19.87
C SER A 233 36.08 -25.65 -20.70
N ILE A 234 35.13 -26.29 -20.00
CA ILE A 234 33.91 -26.85 -20.59
C ILE A 234 32.68 -26.17 -19.99
N ARG A 235 31.86 -25.56 -20.84
CA ARG A 235 30.59 -24.93 -20.47
C ARG A 235 29.44 -25.93 -20.65
N ILE A 236 28.76 -26.29 -19.56
CA ILE A 236 27.62 -27.22 -19.60
C ILE A 236 26.36 -26.49 -20.07
N GLN A 237 25.95 -26.73 -21.32
CA GLN A 237 24.83 -26.04 -21.98
C GLN A 237 23.95 -26.94 -22.88
N HIS A 238 23.75 -28.20 -22.49
CA HIS A 238 23.05 -29.21 -23.28
C HIS A 238 21.83 -29.75 -22.51
N PRO A 239 20.60 -29.72 -23.07
CA PRO A 239 19.35 -29.98 -22.33
C PRO A 239 19.36 -31.26 -21.51
N GLY A 240 19.72 -32.40 -22.12
CA GLY A 240 19.70 -33.68 -21.40
C GLY A 240 20.66 -33.74 -20.22
N LEU A 241 21.85 -33.13 -20.35
CA LEU A 241 22.85 -33.14 -19.29
C LEU A 241 22.50 -32.12 -18.19
N ASN A 242 22.07 -30.91 -18.55
CA ASN A 242 21.65 -29.90 -17.58
C ASN A 242 20.48 -30.39 -16.72
N ASP A 243 19.43 -30.95 -17.33
CA ASP A 243 18.28 -31.49 -16.61
C ASP A 243 18.69 -32.62 -15.65
N LEU A 244 19.53 -33.55 -16.13
CA LEU A 244 20.04 -34.65 -15.30
C LEU A 244 20.79 -34.13 -14.06
N LEU A 245 21.68 -33.15 -14.21
CA LEU A 245 22.47 -32.59 -13.11
C LEU A 245 21.60 -31.88 -12.06
N VAL A 246 20.60 -31.10 -12.51
CA VAL A 246 19.63 -30.44 -11.62
C VAL A 246 18.81 -31.48 -10.86
N HIS A 247 18.29 -32.51 -11.54
CA HIS A 247 17.53 -33.59 -10.90
C HIS A 247 18.36 -34.39 -9.90
N ARG A 248 19.61 -34.74 -10.24
CA ARG A 248 20.50 -35.45 -9.31
C ARG A 248 20.80 -34.62 -8.07
N THR A 249 21.08 -33.33 -8.25
CA THR A 249 21.29 -32.40 -7.11
C THR A 249 20.07 -32.38 -6.20
N ALA A 250 18.87 -32.17 -6.76
CA ALA A 250 17.63 -32.12 -5.98
C ALA A 250 17.33 -33.46 -5.29
N GLN A 251 17.59 -34.59 -5.96
CA GLN A 251 17.45 -35.92 -5.37
C GLN A 251 18.39 -36.11 -4.17
N LEU A 252 19.66 -35.74 -4.28
CA LEU A 252 20.64 -35.86 -3.19
C LEU A 252 20.27 -34.98 -1.99
N ILE A 253 19.79 -33.75 -2.25
CA ILE A 253 19.24 -32.88 -1.20
C ILE A 253 18.05 -33.57 -0.53
N SER A 254 17.11 -34.09 -1.32
CA SER A 254 15.90 -34.79 -0.85
C SER A 254 16.25 -36.01 0.03
N GLU A 255 17.29 -36.77 -0.31
CA GLU A 255 17.74 -37.97 0.43
C GLU A 255 18.46 -37.66 1.75
N THR A 256 18.85 -36.41 2.01
CA THR A 256 19.57 -36.02 3.23
C THR A 256 18.71 -36.29 4.48
N PRO A 257 19.20 -36.93 5.55
CA PRO A 257 18.38 -37.18 6.75
C PRO A 257 17.90 -35.90 7.43
N GLY A 258 16.66 -35.91 7.96
CA GLY A 258 16.09 -34.77 8.70
C GLY A 258 15.09 -33.94 7.91
N ARG A 259 14.43 -33.01 8.61
CA ARG A 259 13.43 -32.09 8.02
C ARG A 259 14.06 -30.86 7.36
N GLN A 260 15.29 -30.53 7.74
CA GLN A 260 16.04 -29.39 7.22
C GLN A 260 16.85 -29.83 6.00
N LYS A 261 16.74 -29.07 4.91
CA LYS A 261 17.31 -29.38 3.61
C LYS A 261 18.00 -28.14 3.07
N LYS A 262 19.19 -28.27 2.51
CA LYS A 262 19.85 -27.13 1.85
C LYS A 262 19.04 -26.69 0.62
N PRO A 263 18.80 -25.40 0.41
CA PRO A 263 18.04 -24.90 -0.72
C PRO A 263 18.77 -25.03 -2.06
N LEU A 264 18.00 -25.11 -3.15
CA LEU A 264 18.46 -25.00 -4.52
C LEU A 264 17.92 -23.70 -5.14
N GLN A 265 18.82 -22.76 -5.41
CA GLN A 265 18.53 -21.49 -6.06
C GLN A 265 18.49 -21.66 -7.58
N PHE A 266 17.53 -20.98 -8.24
CA PHE A 266 17.48 -20.86 -9.69
C PHE A 266 17.64 -19.40 -10.09
N HIS A 267 18.47 -19.15 -11.09
CA HIS A 267 18.40 -17.88 -11.80
C HIS A 267 17.07 -17.81 -12.59
N THR A 268 16.35 -16.69 -12.54
CA THR A 268 15.06 -16.54 -13.22
C THR A 268 14.87 -15.10 -13.71
N GLY A 269 14.13 -14.90 -14.80
CA GLY A 269 13.93 -13.57 -15.38
C GLY A 269 15.12 -13.08 -16.22
N LEU A 270 15.13 -11.77 -16.51
CA LEU A 270 16.18 -11.06 -17.23
C LEU A 270 17.49 -11.02 -16.42
N GLY A 271 18.59 -11.11 -17.15
CA GLY A 271 19.98 -11.01 -16.70
C GLY A 271 20.89 -10.88 -17.92
N ASP A 272 22.03 -11.58 -17.91
CA ASP A 272 23.00 -11.62 -19.01
C ASP A 272 22.36 -11.76 -20.41
N ASN A 273 23.00 -11.15 -21.40
CA ASN A 273 22.49 -11.07 -22.77
C ASN A 273 22.41 -12.42 -23.53
N ASP A 274 22.92 -13.50 -22.96
CA ASP A 274 22.86 -14.85 -23.53
C ASP A 274 21.58 -15.63 -23.12
N ILE A 275 20.70 -15.00 -22.33
CA ILE A 275 19.43 -15.59 -21.93
C ILE A 275 18.36 -15.50 -23.03
N THR A 276 17.59 -16.57 -23.22
CA THR A 276 16.37 -16.52 -24.02
C THR A 276 15.18 -16.15 -23.12
N LEU A 277 14.72 -14.90 -23.19
CA LEU A 277 13.69 -14.36 -22.31
C LEU A 277 12.44 -15.27 -22.19
N THR A 278 11.94 -15.81 -23.30
CA THR A 278 10.74 -16.68 -23.31
C THR A 278 10.93 -18.01 -22.57
N LYS A 279 12.19 -18.45 -22.38
CA LYS A 279 12.56 -19.67 -21.65
C LYS A 279 12.94 -19.41 -20.18
N SER A 280 12.98 -18.15 -19.77
CA SER A 280 13.42 -17.71 -18.43
C SER A 280 12.28 -17.44 -17.44
N SER A 281 11.03 -17.65 -17.90
CA SER A 281 9.84 -17.58 -17.06
C SER A 281 9.89 -18.65 -15.97
N PRO A 282 9.72 -18.30 -14.69
CA PRO A 282 9.71 -19.27 -13.60
C PRO A 282 8.52 -20.24 -13.70
N ALA A 283 7.44 -19.88 -14.42
CA ALA A 283 6.28 -20.74 -14.58
C ALA A 283 6.60 -22.08 -15.28
N HIS A 284 7.70 -22.15 -16.04
CA HIS A 284 8.17 -23.39 -16.67
C HIS A 284 8.70 -24.41 -15.65
N LEU A 285 9.12 -23.99 -14.45
CA LEU A 285 9.66 -24.89 -13.41
C LEU A 285 8.61 -25.78 -12.74
N GLN A 286 7.32 -25.65 -13.06
CA GLN A 286 6.26 -26.33 -12.31
C GLN A 286 6.41 -27.86 -12.28
N ASP A 287 6.82 -28.46 -13.40
CA ASP A 287 6.99 -29.92 -13.48
C ASP A 287 8.15 -30.38 -12.58
N PHE A 288 9.26 -29.66 -12.60
CA PHE A 288 10.39 -29.87 -11.70
C PHE A 288 10.02 -29.66 -10.22
N ILE A 289 9.33 -28.57 -9.89
CA ILE A 289 8.89 -28.25 -8.53
C ILE A 289 8.02 -29.39 -7.96
N ARG A 290 7.09 -29.92 -8.77
CA ARG A 290 6.24 -31.04 -8.38
C ARG A 290 7.01 -32.35 -8.20
N ALA A 291 8.08 -32.57 -8.97
CA ALA A 291 8.93 -33.74 -8.85
C ALA A 291 9.75 -33.77 -7.55
N HIS A 292 10.06 -32.59 -6.97
CA HIS A 292 10.91 -32.45 -5.77
C HIS A 292 10.24 -31.67 -4.63
N PRO A 293 9.08 -32.13 -4.10
CA PRO A 293 8.21 -31.34 -3.21
C PRO A 293 8.80 -31.03 -1.83
N ILE A 294 9.91 -31.66 -1.45
CA ILE A 294 10.58 -31.45 -0.15
C ILE A 294 11.90 -30.69 -0.26
N VAL A 295 12.34 -30.37 -1.48
CA VAL A 295 13.54 -29.57 -1.73
C VAL A 295 13.15 -28.10 -1.71
N PRO A 296 13.73 -27.26 -0.84
CA PRO A 296 13.48 -25.82 -0.86
C PRO A 296 14.05 -25.20 -2.14
N ILE A 297 13.20 -24.54 -2.92
CA ILE A 297 13.54 -23.91 -4.20
C ILE A 297 13.47 -22.40 -4.03
N VAL A 298 14.52 -21.69 -4.42
CA VAL A 298 14.62 -20.22 -4.30
C VAL A 298 14.75 -19.61 -5.68
N LEU A 299 13.88 -18.65 -6.02
CA LEU A 299 13.88 -18.00 -7.32
C LEU A 299 14.50 -16.60 -7.22
N LEU A 300 15.64 -16.39 -7.89
CA LEU A 300 16.42 -15.14 -7.79
C LEU A 300 15.96 -14.05 -8.76
N HIS A 301 16.48 -12.83 -8.57
CA HIS A 301 16.22 -11.63 -9.40
C HIS A 301 14.75 -11.22 -9.51
N ALA A 302 13.94 -11.56 -8.50
CA ALA A 302 12.49 -11.31 -8.51
C ALA A 302 11.75 -11.90 -9.72
N SER A 303 12.40 -12.82 -10.44
CA SER A 303 11.99 -13.32 -11.74
C SER A 303 11.60 -12.23 -12.74
N TYR A 304 12.12 -10.99 -12.64
CA TYR A 304 11.67 -9.88 -13.48
C TYR A 304 11.88 -10.20 -14.98
N PRO A 305 10.92 -9.96 -15.89
CA PRO A 305 9.65 -9.26 -15.69
C PRO A 305 8.48 -10.16 -15.24
N PHE A 306 8.72 -11.44 -15.01
CA PHE A 306 7.74 -12.46 -14.62
C PHE A 306 7.42 -12.50 -13.12
N THR A 307 7.54 -11.37 -12.42
CA THR A 307 7.31 -11.28 -10.97
C THR A 307 5.90 -11.77 -10.56
N ARG A 308 4.90 -11.68 -11.45
CA ARG A 308 3.56 -12.23 -11.21
C ARG A 308 3.55 -13.76 -11.14
N GLU A 309 4.32 -14.41 -12.00
CA GLU A 309 4.44 -15.87 -12.04
C GLU A 309 5.19 -16.37 -10.81
N LEU A 310 6.26 -15.68 -10.40
CA LEU A 310 6.94 -15.92 -9.13
C LEU A 310 5.96 -15.86 -7.93
N GLY A 311 5.14 -14.81 -7.86
CA GLY A 311 4.13 -14.68 -6.81
C GLY A 311 3.13 -15.84 -6.80
N TYR A 312 2.69 -16.30 -7.97
CA TYR A 312 1.83 -17.48 -8.08
C TYR A 312 2.52 -18.76 -7.57
N LEU A 313 3.74 -19.03 -8.04
CA LEU A 313 4.48 -20.25 -7.66
C LEU A 313 4.78 -20.29 -6.15
N ALA A 314 5.22 -19.17 -5.56
CA ALA A 314 5.48 -19.09 -4.12
C ALA A 314 4.20 -19.25 -3.27
N THR A 315 3.02 -18.98 -3.84
CA THR A 315 1.74 -19.16 -3.16
C THR A 315 1.24 -20.60 -3.27
N VAL A 316 1.43 -21.24 -4.43
CA VAL A 316 0.87 -22.56 -4.74
C VAL A 316 1.77 -23.71 -4.28
N TYR A 317 3.08 -23.52 -4.24
CA TYR A 317 4.04 -24.56 -3.91
C TYR A 317 4.73 -24.26 -2.58
N ALA A 318 4.48 -25.09 -1.56
CA ALA A 318 5.02 -24.91 -0.21
C ALA A 318 6.55 -24.99 -0.13
N ASN A 319 7.20 -25.51 -1.16
CA ASN A 319 8.65 -25.61 -1.28
C ASN A 319 9.28 -24.50 -2.16
N VAL A 320 8.49 -23.54 -2.66
CA VAL A 320 9.00 -22.40 -3.45
C VAL A 320 9.05 -21.15 -2.58
N TYR A 321 10.23 -20.56 -2.48
CA TYR A 321 10.49 -19.35 -1.71
C TYR A 321 10.87 -18.20 -2.64
N ALA A 322 10.27 -17.05 -2.38
CA ALA A 322 10.64 -15.77 -2.98
C ALA A 322 11.05 -14.83 -1.85
N VAL A 323 12.27 -14.29 -1.93
CA VAL A 323 12.65 -13.16 -1.06
C VAL A 323 12.23 -11.90 -1.81
N LEU A 324 11.02 -11.40 -1.53
CA LEU A 324 10.51 -10.21 -2.21
C LEU A 324 9.85 -9.18 -1.31
N CYS A 325 10.31 -7.94 -1.50
CA CYS A 325 9.81 -6.66 -0.99
C CYS A 325 8.38 -6.29 -1.42
N ASP A 326 7.64 -7.17 -2.11
CA ASP A 326 6.34 -6.83 -2.73
C ASP A 326 5.19 -6.70 -1.72
N TYR A 327 5.39 -7.15 -0.47
CA TYR A 327 4.46 -6.88 0.64
C TYR A 327 4.42 -5.40 1.03
N VAL A 328 5.50 -4.63 0.78
CA VAL A 328 5.57 -3.19 1.02
C VAL A 328 4.77 -2.42 -0.04
N ARG A 329 4.78 -2.88 -1.30
CA ARG A 329 4.04 -2.21 -2.40
C ARG A 329 2.52 -2.37 -2.31
N ARG A 330 2.03 -3.36 -1.57
CA ARG A 330 0.59 -3.68 -1.47
C ARG A 330 -0.10 -3.07 -0.25
N GLY A 331 0.62 -2.29 0.57
CA GLY A 331 0.03 -1.46 1.62
C GLY A 331 -0.72 -2.21 2.74
N ALA A 332 -0.42 -3.50 2.95
CA ALA A 332 -1.21 -4.39 3.80
C ALA A 332 -0.75 -4.45 5.28
N VAL A 333 0.16 -3.58 5.72
CA VAL A 333 0.93 -3.83 6.96
C VAL A 333 1.04 -2.58 7.84
N SER A 334 0.81 -2.75 9.15
CA SER A 334 1.01 -1.73 10.19
C SER A 334 2.51 -1.42 10.36
N TRP A 335 2.90 -0.33 11.03
CA TRP A 335 4.33 -0.02 11.25
C TRP A 335 5.08 -1.11 12.03
N LYS A 336 4.44 -1.78 13.00
CA LYS A 336 5.01 -2.96 13.68
C LYS A 336 5.16 -4.13 12.73
N GLY A 337 4.14 -4.37 11.91
CA GLY A 337 4.24 -5.37 10.87
C GLY A 337 5.25 -4.99 9.79
N ALA A 338 5.54 -3.70 9.57
CA ALA A 338 6.55 -3.22 8.62
C ALA A 338 7.96 -3.41 9.18
N ILE A 339 8.16 -3.25 10.50
CA ILE A 339 9.40 -3.64 11.19
C ILE A 339 9.58 -5.16 11.14
N GLU A 340 8.55 -5.93 11.46
CA GLU A 340 8.59 -7.40 11.36
C GLU A 340 8.82 -7.86 9.92
N LEU A 341 8.18 -7.21 8.94
CA LEU A 341 8.36 -7.49 7.52
C LEU A 341 9.76 -7.10 7.06
N ALA A 342 10.29 -5.95 7.47
CA ALA A 342 11.67 -5.56 7.15
C ALA A 342 12.65 -6.58 7.73
N ARG A 343 12.47 -6.97 8.99
CA ARG A 343 13.27 -8.04 9.62
C ARG A 343 13.12 -9.38 8.91
N ASP A 344 11.90 -9.75 8.53
CA ASP A 344 11.65 -11.00 7.81
C ASP A 344 12.27 -11.00 6.43
N VAL A 345 12.10 -9.92 5.66
CA VAL A 345 12.65 -9.77 4.31
C VAL A 345 14.18 -9.69 4.32
N LEU A 346 14.77 -8.88 5.21
CA LEU A 346 16.21 -8.60 5.21
C LEU A 346 17.03 -9.64 5.99
N PHE A 347 16.44 -10.30 7.00
CA PHE A 347 17.16 -11.19 7.90
C PHE A 347 16.47 -12.54 8.12
N ASN A 348 15.29 -12.59 8.74
CA ASN A 348 14.74 -13.83 9.28
C ASN A 348 14.42 -14.87 8.20
N ASN A 349 13.94 -14.46 7.02
CA ASN A 349 13.63 -15.40 5.94
C ASN A 349 14.89 -16.12 5.48
N SER A 350 15.95 -15.37 5.17
CA SER A 350 17.26 -15.95 4.80
C SER A 350 17.86 -16.76 5.95
N ASN A 351 17.88 -16.22 7.17
CA ASN A 351 18.45 -16.91 8.34
C ASN A 351 17.75 -18.26 8.63
N ARG A 352 16.41 -18.31 8.53
CA ARG A 352 15.62 -19.55 8.70
C ARG A 352 15.81 -20.52 7.52
N LEU A 353 15.77 -20.00 6.29
CA LEU A 353 15.84 -20.79 5.06
C LEU A 353 17.20 -21.46 4.86
N TYR A 354 18.29 -20.73 5.15
CA TYR A 354 19.66 -21.21 5.00
C TYR A 354 20.24 -21.81 6.29
N HIS A 355 19.44 -21.87 7.36
CA HIS A 355 19.85 -22.44 8.65
C HIS A 355 21.16 -21.83 9.20
N LEU A 356 21.27 -20.50 9.14
CA LEU A 356 22.50 -19.81 9.51
C LEU A 356 22.70 -19.71 11.03
N GLU A 357 21.65 -20.02 11.83
CA GLU A 357 21.65 -19.99 13.29
C GLU A 357 22.07 -18.64 13.91
N LEU A 358 21.98 -17.56 13.12
CA LEU A 358 22.39 -16.23 13.56
C LEU A 358 21.38 -15.68 14.57
N GLN A 359 21.89 -15.13 15.66
CA GLN A 359 21.07 -14.40 16.62
C GLN A 359 20.82 -13.00 16.07
N PHE A 360 19.56 -12.54 16.11
CA PHE A 360 19.25 -11.17 15.73
C PHE A 360 19.80 -10.22 16.80
N SER A 361 20.81 -9.43 16.46
CA SER A 361 21.31 -8.32 17.26
C SER A 361 21.26 -7.04 16.42
N GLU A 362 20.47 -6.06 16.87
CA GLU A 362 20.45 -4.73 16.25
C GLU A 362 21.84 -4.09 16.33
N TRP A 363 22.24 -3.36 15.30
CA TRP A 363 23.53 -2.65 15.30
C TRP A 363 23.56 -1.54 16.36
N GLY A 364 24.74 -1.31 16.94
CA GLY A 364 24.94 -0.41 18.09
C GLY A 364 24.61 1.05 17.77
N GLU A 365 24.31 1.85 18.80
CA GLU A 365 24.04 3.31 18.65
C GLU A 365 25.27 4.11 18.17
N ASP A 366 26.49 3.59 18.39
CA ASP A 366 27.75 4.26 18.08
C ASP A 366 28.37 3.85 16.72
N GLU A 367 27.76 2.91 16.00
CA GLU A 367 28.35 2.29 14.79
C GLU A 367 28.02 3.01 13.48
N TYR A 368 27.22 4.08 13.53
CA TYR A 368 26.97 5.00 12.41
C TYR A 368 27.04 6.43 12.93
N GLY A 369 27.59 7.33 12.10
CA GLY A 369 27.58 8.77 12.40
C GLY A 369 26.18 9.29 12.74
N GLU A 370 26.10 10.36 13.52
CA GLU A 370 24.82 10.99 13.90
C GLU A 370 23.90 11.09 12.69
N PHE A 371 22.76 10.40 12.76
CA PHE A 371 21.74 10.44 11.74
C PHE A 371 21.16 11.85 11.67
N GLU A 372 21.57 12.63 10.67
CA GLU A 372 20.69 13.65 10.12
C GLU A 372 19.74 12.94 9.15
N PRO A 373 18.44 12.85 9.47
CA PRO A 373 17.48 12.26 8.54
C PRO A 373 17.55 12.98 7.20
N GLU A 374 17.57 12.25 6.09
CA GLU A 374 16.99 12.78 4.86
C GLU A 374 15.59 13.29 5.25
N GLY A 375 15.41 14.61 5.17
CA GLY A 375 14.27 15.28 5.78
C GLY A 375 12.94 14.69 5.33
N GLU A 376 11.91 14.83 6.18
CA GLU A 376 10.52 14.69 5.71
C GLU A 376 10.40 15.39 4.37
N GLU A 377 9.79 14.71 3.38
CA GLU A 377 9.46 15.34 2.09
C GLU A 377 8.67 16.61 2.43
N THR A 378 9.34 17.74 2.27
CA THR A 378 8.86 19.04 2.72
C THR A 378 7.53 19.34 2.04
N ASP A 379 6.69 20.19 2.65
CA ASP A 379 5.48 20.70 1.98
C ASP A 379 5.79 21.21 0.56
N LEU A 380 6.99 21.76 0.35
CA LEU A 380 7.50 22.17 -0.95
C LEU A 380 7.71 20.99 -1.91
N GLU A 381 8.32 19.90 -1.45
CA GLU A 381 8.55 18.70 -2.27
C GLU A 381 7.23 17.99 -2.59
N LEU A 382 6.34 17.84 -1.60
CA LEU A 382 4.98 17.30 -1.80
C LEU A 382 4.22 18.11 -2.85
N PHE A 383 4.22 19.43 -2.71
CA PHE A 383 3.54 20.32 -3.65
C PHE A 383 4.19 20.31 -5.04
N THR A 384 5.53 20.32 -5.11
CA THR A 384 6.29 20.28 -6.37
C THR A 384 6.03 18.98 -7.11
N ARG A 385 5.99 17.85 -6.40
CA ARG A 385 5.62 16.54 -6.96
C ARG A 385 4.19 16.56 -7.49
N PHE A 386 3.24 17.07 -6.70
CA PHE A 386 1.85 17.18 -7.12
C PHE A 386 1.68 18.02 -8.39
N LEU A 387 2.49 19.08 -8.54
CA LEU A 387 2.46 19.99 -9.69
C LEU A 387 3.05 19.39 -10.98
N ARG A 388 3.84 18.31 -10.91
CA ARG A 388 4.45 17.68 -12.10
C ARG A 388 3.38 17.29 -13.12
N GLY A 389 3.53 17.78 -14.35
CA GLY A 389 2.60 17.50 -15.45
C GLY A 389 1.25 18.23 -15.35
N LYS A 390 1.04 19.11 -14.37
CA LYS A 390 -0.18 19.92 -14.22
C LYS A 390 0.09 21.38 -14.55
N ALA A 391 -0.96 22.09 -14.98
CA ALA A 391 -0.90 23.54 -15.12
C ALA A 391 -0.73 24.20 -13.74
N VAL A 392 -0.01 25.31 -13.71
CA VAL A 392 0.14 26.13 -12.50
C VAL A 392 -1.23 26.67 -12.08
N PRO A 393 -1.67 26.47 -10.83
CA PRO A 393 -2.94 27.00 -10.37
C PRO A 393 -2.81 28.51 -10.12
N ASP A 394 -3.91 29.23 -10.21
CA ASP A 394 -4.02 30.61 -9.72
C ASP A 394 -4.14 30.63 -8.19
N PHE A 395 -4.88 29.66 -7.64
CA PHE A 395 -5.23 29.61 -6.23
C PHE A 395 -5.19 28.21 -5.63
N ILE A 396 -4.88 28.16 -4.33
CA ILE A 396 -4.96 26.97 -3.49
C ILE A 396 -6.01 27.21 -2.41
N ARG A 397 -6.98 26.31 -2.29
CA ARG A 397 -8.03 26.34 -1.28
C ARG A 397 -7.66 25.42 -0.12
N ILE A 398 -7.81 25.90 1.11
CA ILE A 398 -7.73 25.06 2.31
C ILE A 398 -9.12 25.02 2.90
N SER A 399 -9.71 23.83 2.92
CA SER A 399 -11.08 23.59 3.34
C SER A 399 -11.15 22.95 4.73
N TRP A 400 -12.24 23.17 5.45
CA TRP A 400 -12.59 22.46 6.68
C TRP A 400 -14.11 22.30 6.76
N THR A 401 -14.59 21.37 7.59
CA THR A 401 -16.02 21.20 7.86
C THR A 401 -16.33 21.67 9.28
N ASP A 402 -17.39 22.46 9.45
CA ASP A 402 -17.85 22.93 10.76
C ASP A 402 -18.92 22.02 11.40
N LEU A 403 -19.41 22.40 12.58
CA LEU A 403 -20.40 21.61 13.33
C LEU A 403 -21.82 21.66 12.73
N THR A 404 -22.04 22.43 11.66
CA THR A 404 -23.27 22.40 10.84
C THR A 404 -23.14 21.48 9.62
N ALA A 405 -22.01 20.75 9.53
CA ALA A 405 -21.62 19.94 8.38
C ALA A 405 -21.43 20.74 7.09
N MET A 406 -21.08 22.03 7.21
CA MET A 406 -20.83 22.91 6.06
C MET A 406 -19.33 22.98 5.75
N PRO A 407 -18.92 22.74 4.49
CA PRO A 407 -17.56 23.02 4.06
C PRO A 407 -17.34 24.53 4.04
N ARG A 408 -16.22 24.95 4.61
CA ARG A 408 -15.72 26.32 4.60
C ARG A 408 -14.31 26.31 4.04
N MET A 409 -13.84 27.45 3.53
CA MET A 409 -12.51 27.53 2.93
C MET A 409 -11.84 28.88 3.11
N ARG A 410 -10.51 28.86 3.02
CA ARG A 410 -9.68 30.02 2.68
C ARG A 410 -8.97 29.77 1.37
N MET A 411 -8.71 30.84 0.64
CA MET A 411 -8.04 30.78 -0.65
C MET A 411 -6.72 31.56 -0.58
N ILE A 412 -5.65 30.95 -1.06
CA ILE A 412 -4.30 31.52 -1.10
C ILE A 412 -3.87 31.65 -2.57
N PRO A 413 -3.38 32.82 -3.00
CA PRO A 413 -2.76 32.94 -4.32
C PRO A 413 -1.51 32.07 -4.46
N PHE A 414 -1.32 31.40 -5.60
CA PHE A 414 -0.19 30.50 -5.84
C PHE A 414 1.18 31.12 -5.52
N ARG A 415 1.42 32.37 -5.95
CA ARG A 415 2.68 33.08 -5.66
C ARG A 415 2.93 33.23 -4.16
N LYS A 416 1.88 33.41 -3.34
CA LYS A 416 2.01 33.53 -1.90
C LYS A 416 2.36 32.18 -1.25
N LEU A 417 1.75 31.10 -1.73
CA LEU A 417 2.08 29.74 -1.30
C LEU A 417 3.55 29.43 -1.59
N MET A 418 3.99 29.58 -2.85
CA MET A 418 5.36 29.29 -3.25
C MET A 418 6.37 30.11 -2.44
N SER A 419 6.13 31.40 -2.26
CA SER A 419 7.00 32.26 -1.44
C SER A 419 7.11 31.82 0.03
N LEU A 420 6.09 31.17 0.60
CA LEU A 420 6.15 30.62 1.95
C LEU A 420 6.93 29.31 1.97
N LEU A 421 6.61 28.40 1.05
CA LEU A 421 7.24 27.08 0.96
C LEU A 421 8.74 27.17 0.63
N GLU A 422 9.12 27.96 -0.38
CA GLU A 422 10.53 28.24 -0.74
C GLU A 422 11.29 28.95 0.39
N GLY A 423 10.58 29.71 1.24
CA GLY A 423 11.13 30.38 2.40
C GLY A 423 11.17 29.51 3.67
N GLY A 424 10.79 28.23 3.59
CA GLY A 424 10.75 27.29 4.72
C GLY A 424 9.74 27.66 5.81
N LYS A 425 8.69 28.42 5.48
CA LYS A 425 7.66 28.87 6.44
C LYS A 425 6.40 28.02 6.34
N PRO A 426 5.81 27.59 7.48
CA PRO A 426 4.58 26.82 7.46
C PRO A 426 3.40 27.64 6.91
N LEU A 427 2.43 26.96 6.29
CA LEU A 427 1.22 27.54 5.72
C LEU A 427 0.06 27.64 6.73
N ASP A 428 0.36 27.85 8.01
CA ASP A 428 -0.70 27.97 9.03
C ASP A 428 -1.52 29.25 8.85
N ILE A 429 -2.85 29.11 8.84
CA ILE A 429 -3.77 30.25 8.74
C ILE A 429 -4.49 30.47 10.06
N GLY A 430 -4.47 31.71 10.57
CA GLY A 430 -5.34 32.11 11.68
C GLY A 430 -6.80 32.17 11.27
N ILE A 431 -7.66 31.40 11.94
CA ILE A 431 -9.11 31.38 11.74
C ILE A 431 -9.79 31.67 13.08
N THR A 432 -10.75 32.58 13.10
CA THR A 432 -11.51 32.90 14.33
C THR A 432 -12.15 31.65 14.95
N LYS A 433 -12.13 31.52 16.28
CA LYS A 433 -12.75 30.38 16.97
C LYS A 433 -14.25 30.26 16.70
N ALA A 434 -14.91 31.37 16.33
CA ALA A 434 -16.30 31.38 15.90
C ALA A 434 -16.57 30.53 14.64
N ALA A 435 -15.56 30.25 13.81
CA ALA A 435 -15.75 29.56 12.53
C ALA A 435 -16.34 28.15 12.63
N LEU A 436 -16.27 27.52 13.81
CA LEU A 436 -16.86 26.19 14.06
C LEU A 436 -18.31 26.25 14.58
N GLY A 437 -18.80 27.42 14.97
CA GLY A 437 -20.13 27.60 15.57
C GLY A 437 -21.00 28.66 14.89
N ILE A 438 -20.61 29.14 13.71
CA ILE A 438 -21.44 30.03 12.89
C ILE A 438 -22.48 29.17 12.15
N LEU A 439 -23.75 29.52 12.28
CA LEU A 439 -24.85 28.85 11.57
C LEU A 439 -24.95 29.31 10.11
N GLN A 440 -25.80 28.67 9.33
CA GLN A 440 -26.01 28.93 7.90
C GLN A 440 -26.78 30.23 7.61
N HIS A 441 -27.06 31.03 8.64
CA HIS A 441 -27.58 32.40 8.55
C HIS A 441 -26.64 33.42 9.23
N ASP A 442 -25.37 33.05 9.40
CA ASP A 442 -24.27 33.88 9.88
C ASP A 442 -24.36 34.34 11.34
N SER A 443 -25.28 33.78 12.13
CA SER A 443 -25.28 33.97 13.58
C SER A 443 -24.32 33.02 14.30
N LEU A 444 -23.79 33.46 15.43
CA LEU A 444 -22.96 32.64 16.30
C LEU A 444 -23.80 31.84 17.30
N ALA A 445 -23.58 30.53 17.37
CA ALA A 445 -24.22 29.67 18.36
C ALA A 445 -23.83 30.02 19.80
N PRO A 446 -24.72 29.82 20.79
CA PRO A 446 -24.39 29.98 22.20
C PRO A 446 -23.15 29.16 22.60
N GLY A 447 -22.30 29.74 23.44
CA GLY A 447 -21.08 29.10 23.92
C GLY A 447 -19.88 29.22 22.98
N PHE A 448 -20.01 29.86 21.82
CA PHE A 448 -18.89 30.25 20.96
C PHE A 448 -18.51 31.72 21.15
N THR A 449 -17.29 32.08 20.76
CA THR A 449 -16.79 33.45 20.85
C THR A 449 -16.15 33.88 19.54
N ALA A 450 -16.37 35.15 19.16
CA ALA A 450 -15.68 35.78 18.05
C ALA A 450 -14.22 36.16 18.39
N SER A 451 -13.85 36.11 19.68
CA SER A 451 -12.50 36.43 20.13
C SER A 451 -11.58 35.22 20.05
N GLY A 452 -10.31 35.48 19.70
CA GLY A 452 -9.29 34.45 19.55
C GLY A 452 -9.34 33.73 18.20
N GLU A 453 -8.33 32.91 17.97
CA GLU A 453 -8.14 32.17 16.72
C GLU A 453 -7.64 30.76 17.01
N TYR A 454 -8.01 29.84 16.13
CA TYR A 454 -7.31 28.58 15.91
C TYR A 454 -6.31 28.75 14.75
N ARG A 455 -5.33 27.87 14.68
CA ARG A 455 -4.49 27.70 13.50
C ARG A 455 -5.08 26.59 12.63
N LEU A 456 -5.46 26.93 11.41
CA LEU A 456 -5.82 25.95 10.39
C LEU A 456 -4.54 25.47 9.73
N HIS A 457 -4.19 24.22 10.01
CA HIS A 457 -3.01 23.55 9.50
C HIS A 457 -3.39 22.77 8.23
N PRO A 458 -2.85 23.12 7.05
CA PRO A 458 -3.17 22.44 5.81
C PRO A 458 -2.55 21.05 5.75
N ASP A 459 -3.29 20.07 5.24
CA ASP A 459 -2.79 18.72 5.02
C ASP A 459 -2.44 18.53 3.54
N PHE A 460 -1.15 18.64 3.21
CA PHE A 460 -0.64 18.51 1.85
C PHE A 460 -0.86 17.11 1.25
N SER A 461 -1.07 16.07 2.08
CA SER A 461 -1.41 14.73 1.58
C SER A 461 -2.81 14.66 0.98
N SER A 462 -3.68 15.61 1.33
CA SER A 462 -5.05 15.74 0.81
C SER A 462 -5.16 16.63 -0.44
N LEU A 463 -4.02 17.03 -1.04
CA LEU A 463 -3.98 17.86 -2.25
C LEU A 463 -4.71 17.21 -3.43
N LYS A 464 -5.65 17.95 -4.01
CA LYS A 464 -6.43 17.57 -5.19
C LYS A 464 -6.61 18.75 -6.14
N SER A 465 -6.82 18.45 -7.42
CA SER A 465 -7.26 19.47 -8.38
C SER A 465 -8.63 20.01 -7.96
N GLY A 466 -8.87 21.31 -8.13
CA GLY A 466 -10.14 21.93 -7.76
C GLY A 466 -11.25 21.64 -8.77
N PRO A 467 -12.51 21.88 -8.40
CA PRO A 467 -13.67 21.63 -9.25
C PRO A 467 -13.78 22.59 -10.45
N ILE A 468 -12.91 23.60 -10.52
CA ILE A 468 -12.80 24.55 -11.63
C ILE A 468 -11.33 24.73 -12.03
N PRO A 469 -11.03 25.03 -13.31
CA PRO A 469 -9.66 25.28 -13.76
C PRO A 469 -8.99 26.43 -13.00
N GLY A 470 -7.69 26.31 -12.75
CA GLY A 470 -6.90 27.33 -12.04
C GLY A 470 -6.96 27.22 -10.50
N HIS A 471 -7.66 26.23 -9.95
CA HIS A 471 -7.76 26.04 -8.51
C HIS A 471 -7.28 24.66 -8.11
N PHE A 472 -6.52 24.55 -7.01
CA PHE A 472 -6.28 23.31 -6.27
C PHE A 472 -6.92 23.41 -4.88
N GLY A 473 -7.13 22.28 -4.21
CA GLY A 473 -7.72 22.21 -2.88
C GLY A 473 -7.02 21.18 -2.00
N MET A 474 -7.02 21.45 -0.69
CA MET A 474 -6.63 20.50 0.35
C MET A 474 -7.49 20.73 1.59
N GLN A 475 -7.57 19.75 2.48
CA GLN A 475 -8.23 19.88 3.78
C GLN A 475 -7.26 20.46 4.81
N GLY A 476 -7.81 20.97 5.92
CA GLY A 476 -7.01 21.45 7.03
C GLY A 476 -7.62 21.10 8.39
N ASP A 477 -6.74 20.92 9.37
CA ASP A 477 -7.09 20.60 10.75
C ASP A 477 -6.93 21.83 11.64
N PHE A 478 -7.81 22.00 12.63
CA PHE A 478 -7.65 23.08 13.60
C PHE A 478 -6.73 22.68 14.75
N ARG A 479 -5.77 23.56 15.03
CA ARG A 479 -4.82 23.50 16.15
C ARG A 479 -4.95 24.73 17.04
N GLU A 480 -4.63 24.56 18.30
CA GLU A 480 -4.34 25.67 19.20
C GLU A 480 -2.99 26.31 18.84
N ARG A 481 -2.70 27.47 19.42
CA ARG A 481 -1.45 28.20 19.14
C ARG A 481 -0.17 27.46 19.54
N ASP A 482 -0.27 26.57 20.51
CA ASP A 482 0.81 25.69 20.96
C ASP A 482 0.93 24.41 20.12
N GLY A 483 0.13 24.27 19.04
CA GLY A 483 0.09 23.10 18.18
C GLY A 483 -0.80 21.96 18.69
N SER A 484 -1.35 22.08 19.91
CA SER A 484 -2.26 21.07 20.46
C SER A 484 -3.57 21.01 19.67
N TRP A 485 -4.27 19.88 19.81
CA TRP A 485 -5.49 19.61 19.08
C TRP A 485 -6.65 20.46 19.55
N VAL A 486 -7.51 20.85 18.61
CA VAL A 486 -8.79 21.47 18.93
C VAL A 486 -9.86 20.37 19.04
N PRO A 487 -10.46 20.14 20.22
CA PRO A 487 -11.48 19.10 20.40
C PRO A 487 -12.69 19.27 19.48
N LEU A 488 -12.96 20.51 19.06
CA LEU A 488 -14.08 20.85 18.19
C LEU A 488 -13.83 20.55 16.70
N CYS A 489 -12.62 20.16 16.29
CA CYS A 489 -12.31 19.87 14.89
C CYS A 489 -12.82 18.48 14.49
N PRO A 490 -13.82 18.36 13.58
CA PRO A 490 -14.39 17.05 13.24
C PRO A 490 -13.38 16.12 12.56
N ARG A 491 -12.54 16.67 11.68
CA ARG A 491 -11.51 15.91 10.96
C ARG A 491 -10.47 15.33 11.93
N THR A 492 -10.00 16.11 12.90
CA THR A 492 -9.14 15.62 13.99
C THR A 492 -9.78 14.48 14.79
N GLN A 493 -11.08 14.58 15.12
CA GLN A 493 -11.77 13.53 15.87
C GLN A 493 -11.85 12.22 15.07
N LEU A 494 -12.07 12.31 13.75
CA LEU A 494 -12.03 11.16 12.87
C LEU A 494 -10.63 10.53 12.81
N SER A 495 -9.58 11.34 12.67
CA SER A 495 -8.19 10.87 12.73
C SER A 495 -7.89 10.15 14.05
N ARG A 496 -8.35 10.70 15.17
CA ARG A 496 -8.21 10.08 16.49
C ARG A 496 -8.95 8.74 16.59
N ALA A 497 -10.17 8.64 16.06
CA ALA A 497 -10.92 7.39 16.05
C ALA A 497 -10.21 6.31 15.22
N GLN A 498 -9.69 6.69 14.05
CA GLN A 498 -8.87 5.80 13.21
C GLN A 498 -7.61 5.30 13.95
N GLU A 499 -6.95 6.19 14.71
CA GLU A 499 -5.77 5.84 15.50
C GLU A 499 -6.05 4.95 16.69
N LEU A 500 -7.17 5.17 17.39
CA LEU A 500 -7.61 4.29 18.46
C LEU A 500 -7.81 2.87 17.92
N GLY A 501 -8.46 2.73 16.76
CA GLY A 501 -8.59 1.46 16.07
C GLY A 501 -7.23 0.82 15.73
N ALA A 502 -6.31 1.61 15.15
CA ALA A 502 -4.99 1.12 14.77
C ALA A 502 -4.16 0.63 15.97
N ARG A 503 -4.29 1.27 17.15
CA ARG A 503 -3.63 0.83 18.40
C ARG A 503 -4.09 -0.56 18.86
N GLU A 504 -5.35 -0.88 18.58
CA GLU A 504 -5.95 -2.20 18.85
C GLU A 504 -5.70 -3.20 17.71
N GLY A 505 -4.88 -2.86 16.71
CA GLY A 505 -4.58 -3.73 15.57
C GLY A 505 -5.72 -3.82 14.54
N LEU A 506 -6.61 -2.84 14.52
CA LEU A 506 -7.75 -2.75 13.60
C LEU A 506 -7.47 -1.72 12.50
N SER A 507 -7.80 -2.09 11.25
CA SER A 507 -7.83 -1.18 10.11
C SER A 507 -9.23 -1.11 9.54
N PHE A 508 -9.58 0.06 9.00
CA PHE A 508 -10.91 0.33 8.47
C PHE A 508 -10.82 0.82 7.03
N LEU A 509 -11.79 0.43 6.21
CA LEU A 509 -12.09 1.13 4.96
C LEU A 509 -13.54 1.60 5.01
N VAL A 510 -13.79 2.76 4.41
CA VAL A 510 -15.10 3.38 4.33
C VAL A 510 -15.39 3.71 2.87
N GLY A 511 -16.48 3.19 2.34
CA GLY A 511 -17.05 3.57 1.04
C GLY A 511 -18.34 4.35 1.23
N PHE A 512 -18.66 5.26 0.30
CA PHE A 512 -19.86 6.09 0.37
C PHE A 512 -20.68 5.98 -0.92
N GLU A 513 -21.98 5.79 -0.76
CA GLU A 513 -22.97 5.99 -1.82
C GLU A 513 -23.57 7.39 -1.62
N ILE A 514 -23.52 8.23 -2.65
CA ILE A 514 -24.01 9.61 -2.59
C ILE A 514 -25.28 9.69 -3.43
N GLU A 515 -26.44 9.65 -2.78
CA GLU A 515 -27.68 10.02 -3.46
C GLU A 515 -27.84 11.55 -3.44
N PHE A 516 -28.19 12.12 -4.59
CA PHE A 516 -28.42 13.55 -4.72
C PHE A 516 -29.53 13.86 -5.71
N VAL A 517 -30.13 15.04 -5.57
CA VAL A 517 -31.17 15.52 -6.47
C VAL A 517 -30.68 16.73 -7.27
N LEU A 518 -30.96 16.71 -8.57
CA LEU A 518 -30.85 17.87 -9.44
C LEU A 518 -32.21 18.53 -9.59
N LEU A 519 -32.27 19.85 -9.39
CA LEU A 519 -33.45 20.68 -9.56
C LEU A 519 -33.21 21.73 -10.65
N GLN A 520 -34.27 22.11 -11.35
CA GLN A 520 -34.24 23.22 -12.29
C GLN A 520 -34.10 24.54 -11.52
N ARG A 521 -33.16 25.39 -11.94
CA ARG A 521 -33.05 26.76 -11.42
C ARG A 521 -33.93 27.69 -12.27
N HIS A 522 -34.86 28.40 -11.64
CA HIS A 522 -35.69 29.41 -12.30
C HIS A 522 -35.05 30.81 -12.20
N SER A 523 -35.41 31.70 -13.14
CA SER A 523 -34.92 33.09 -13.17
C SER A 523 -35.34 33.92 -11.94
N THR A 524 -36.40 33.51 -11.26
CA THR A 524 -36.92 34.08 -10.01
C THR A 524 -36.10 33.70 -8.78
N GLY A 525 -35.09 32.82 -8.92
CA GLY A 525 -34.28 32.31 -7.82
C GLY A 525 -34.89 31.11 -7.09
N SER A 526 -36.08 30.64 -7.50
CA SER A 526 -36.69 29.42 -6.98
C SER A 526 -36.16 28.17 -7.68
N TYR A 527 -36.30 27.03 -7.00
CA TYR A 527 -35.94 25.71 -7.51
C TYR A 527 -37.20 24.92 -7.82
N GLY A 528 -37.23 24.28 -8.99
CA GLY A 528 -38.34 23.46 -9.44
C GLY A 528 -37.89 22.08 -9.87
N ASP A 529 -38.87 21.19 -10.04
CA ASP A 529 -38.64 19.80 -10.37
C ASP A 529 -38.12 19.65 -11.80
N LEU A 530 -37.36 18.58 -12.06
CA LEU A 530 -37.02 18.21 -13.43
C LEU A 530 -38.21 17.53 -14.09
N THR A 531 -38.50 17.92 -15.33
CA THR A 531 -39.49 17.20 -16.17
C THR A 531 -39.01 15.78 -16.44
N ASN A 532 -39.81 14.79 -16.08
CA ASN A 532 -39.45 13.38 -16.23
C ASN A 532 -40.72 12.49 -16.32
N ASP A 533 -40.74 11.57 -17.29
CA ASP A 533 -41.79 10.56 -17.49
C ASP A 533 -41.31 9.12 -17.16
N GLY A 534 -40.05 8.95 -16.74
CA GLY A 534 -39.46 7.68 -16.34
C GLY A 534 -39.69 7.30 -14.87
N HIS A 535 -39.71 5.99 -14.60
CA HIS A 535 -39.87 5.40 -13.26
C HIS A 535 -38.51 5.09 -12.60
N SER A 536 -38.51 4.66 -11.33
CA SER A 536 -37.28 4.38 -10.55
C SER A 536 -36.32 3.43 -11.29
N TRP A 537 -35.02 3.73 -11.24
CA TRP A 537 -33.93 2.98 -11.89
C TRP A 537 -34.06 2.76 -13.40
N SER A 538 -34.97 3.46 -14.07
CA SER A 538 -35.22 3.26 -15.50
C SER A 538 -34.23 4.03 -16.38
N VAL A 539 -33.94 3.44 -17.55
CA VAL A 539 -33.22 4.13 -18.64
C VAL A 539 -33.93 5.42 -19.03
N SER A 540 -35.27 5.41 -19.10
CA SER A 540 -36.03 6.62 -19.44
C SER A 540 -35.82 7.75 -18.44
N ARG A 541 -35.74 7.45 -17.13
CA ARG A 541 -35.42 8.47 -16.11
C ARG A 541 -34.01 9.03 -16.27
N PHE A 542 -33.02 8.17 -16.55
CA PHE A 542 -31.64 8.60 -16.73
C PHE A 542 -31.48 9.53 -17.94
N PHE A 543 -32.22 9.27 -19.02
CA PHE A 543 -32.15 10.03 -20.28
C PHE A 543 -33.28 11.07 -20.46
N ALA A 544 -34.09 11.34 -19.43
CA ALA A 544 -35.26 12.23 -19.52
C ALA A 544 -34.92 13.66 -19.94
N ASP A 545 -33.79 14.19 -19.43
CA ASP A 545 -33.19 15.44 -19.90
C ASP A 545 -31.84 15.13 -20.57
N PRO A 546 -31.65 15.41 -21.86
CA PRO A 546 -30.42 15.08 -22.59
C PRO A 546 -29.17 15.79 -22.05
N LYS A 547 -29.31 16.85 -21.24
CA LYS A 547 -28.18 17.53 -20.59
C LYS A 547 -27.65 16.75 -19.39
N ILE A 548 -28.48 15.93 -18.73
CA ILE A 548 -28.10 15.22 -17.50
C ILE A 548 -27.06 14.13 -17.76
N PRO A 549 -27.23 13.21 -18.72
CA PRO A 549 -26.19 12.21 -19.03
C PRO A 549 -24.83 12.84 -19.33
N LYS A 550 -24.83 13.99 -20.02
CA LYS A 550 -23.61 14.75 -20.28
C LYS A 550 -23.02 15.30 -18.97
N LEU A 551 -23.81 15.96 -18.13
CA LEU A 551 -23.37 16.48 -16.84
C LEU A 551 -22.78 15.36 -15.95
N LEU A 552 -23.45 14.22 -15.84
CA LEU A 552 -22.99 13.08 -15.05
C LEU A 552 -21.67 12.52 -15.61
N ALA A 553 -21.55 12.40 -16.93
CA ALA A 553 -20.29 12.00 -17.57
C ALA A 553 -19.16 13.02 -17.32
N ASP A 554 -19.45 14.31 -17.36
CA ASP A 554 -18.47 15.37 -17.07
C ASP A 554 -18.04 15.34 -15.59
N ILE A 555 -18.96 15.03 -14.66
CA ILE A 555 -18.64 14.80 -13.24
C ILE A 555 -17.69 13.62 -13.08
N VAL A 556 -18.02 12.45 -13.66
CA VAL A 556 -17.19 11.25 -13.54
C VAL A 556 -15.79 11.48 -14.11
N LYS A 557 -15.69 12.10 -15.31
CA LYS A 557 -14.39 12.42 -15.91
C LYS A 557 -13.57 13.42 -15.09
N SER A 558 -14.24 14.41 -14.49
CA SER A 558 -13.57 15.37 -13.62
C SER A 558 -12.99 14.67 -12.39
N LEU A 559 -13.76 13.78 -11.76
CA LEU A 559 -13.31 12.99 -10.60
C LEU A 559 -12.18 12.02 -10.96
N GLU A 560 -12.27 11.36 -12.11
CA GLU A 560 -11.22 10.47 -12.62
C GLU A 560 -9.89 11.24 -12.82
N SER A 561 -9.94 12.46 -13.34
CA SER A 561 -8.75 13.33 -13.46
C SER A 561 -8.16 13.79 -12.12
N MET A 562 -8.88 13.54 -11.02
CA MET A 562 -8.49 13.83 -9.64
C MET A 562 -8.13 12.56 -8.86
N ASP A 563 -7.93 11.43 -9.56
CA ASP A 563 -7.68 10.11 -8.99
C ASP A 563 -8.83 9.61 -8.09
N ILE A 564 -10.07 9.95 -8.44
CA ILE A 564 -11.29 9.46 -7.79
C ILE A 564 -12.07 8.65 -8.82
N PHE A 565 -11.92 7.33 -8.76
CA PHE A 565 -12.54 6.40 -9.69
C PHE A 565 -13.94 6.00 -9.20
N VAL A 566 -14.96 6.61 -9.78
CA VAL A 566 -16.37 6.29 -9.48
C VAL A 566 -16.69 4.86 -9.88
N GLU A 567 -17.23 4.07 -8.96
CA GLU A 567 -17.56 2.66 -9.22
C GLU A 567 -18.84 2.53 -10.06
N GLN A 568 -19.88 3.27 -9.68
CA GLN A 568 -21.20 3.22 -10.31
C GLN A 568 -21.88 4.59 -10.28
N ILE A 569 -22.76 4.80 -11.27
CA ILE A 569 -23.65 5.96 -11.33
C ILE A 569 -24.98 5.56 -11.98
N HIS A 570 -26.11 5.87 -11.35
CA HIS A 570 -27.44 5.52 -11.86
C HIS A 570 -28.52 6.51 -11.43
N ALA A 571 -29.67 6.42 -12.11
CA ALA A 571 -30.88 7.12 -11.67
C ALA A 571 -31.54 6.38 -10.51
N GLU A 572 -32.14 7.13 -9.60
CA GLU A 572 -32.73 6.64 -8.36
C GLU A 572 -34.27 6.82 -8.31
N SER A 573 -34.85 6.58 -7.14
CA SER A 573 -36.30 6.48 -6.90
C SER A 573 -37.12 7.77 -7.01
N ALA A 574 -36.56 8.95 -6.72
CA ALA A 574 -37.25 10.23 -6.84
C ALA A 574 -36.94 10.95 -8.18
N PRO A 575 -37.83 11.86 -8.63
CA PRO A 575 -37.55 12.68 -9.82
C PRO A 575 -36.25 13.47 -9.68
N GLY A 576 -35.38 13.38 -10.68
CA GLY A 576 -34.08 14.07 -10.67
C GLY A 576 -33.07 13.51 -9.66
N GLN A 577 -33.35 12.36 -9.03
CA GLN A 577 -32.45 11.69 -8.11
C GLN A 577 -31.47 10.78 -8.84
N PHE A 578 -30.21 10.85 -8.43
CA PHE A 578 -29.12 10.01 -8.92
C PHE A 578 -28.29 9.54 -7.75
N GLU A 579 -27.60 8.42 -7.93
CA GLU A 579 -26.62 7.90 -6.98
C GLU A 579 -25.26 7.81 -7.65
N LEU A 580 -24.22 8.16 -6.91
CA LEU A 580 -22.82 8.01 -7.28
C LEU A 580 -22.09 7.23 -6.18
N VAL A 581 -21.45 6.12 -6.56
CA VAL A 581 -20.77 5.21 -5.63
C VAL A 581 -19.25 5.46 -5.65
N LEU A 582 -18.70 5.79 -4.49
CA LEU A 582 -17.27 6.03 -4.30
C LEU A 582 -16.51 4.77 -3.84
N PRO A 583 -15.23 4.62 -4.23
CA PRO A 583 -14.42 3.49 -3.82
C PRO A 583 -14.11 3.54 -2.32
N PRO A 584 -13.92 2.38 -1.66
CA PRO A 584 -13.59 2.34 -0.24
C PRO A 584 -12.15 2.84 0.01
N LEU A 585 -12.00 3.74 0.99
CA LEU A 585 -10.71 4.33 1.38
C LEU A 585 -10.55 4.34 2.91
N PRO A 586 -9.33 4.53 3.44
CA PRO A 586 -9.13 4.82 4.86
C PRO A 586 -10.04 5.95 5.36
N PRO A 587 -10.59 5.91 6.59
CA PRO A 587 -11.67 6.79 7.04
C PRO A 587 -11.50 8.28 6.74
N VAL A 588 -10.34 8.87 7.06
CA VAL A 588 -10.08 10.29 6.79
C VAL A 588 -10.07 10.58 5.29
N GLN A 589 -9.40 9.75 4.50
CA GLN A 589 -9.31 9.89 3.04
C GLN A 589 -10.67 9.68 2.36
N ALA A 590 -11.49 8.76 2.88
CA ALA A 590 -12.85 8.52 2.39
C ALA A 590 -13.74 9.75 2.61
N VAL A 591 -13.68 10.37 3.80
CA VAL A 591 -14.45 11.59 4.10
C VAL A 591 -13.95 12.79 3.30
N ASP A 592 -12.63 12.96 3.16
CA ASP A 592 -12.05 14.02 2.33
C ASP A 592 -12.49 13.87 0.86
N THR A 593 -12.49 12.64 0.34
CA THR A 593 -12.95 12.30 -1.01
C THR A 593 -14.45 12.54 -1.18
N LEU A 594 -15.26 12.17 -0.19
CA LEU A 594 -16.71 12.44 -0.15
C LEU A 594 -16.99 13.94 -0.24
N LEU A 595 -16.33 14.74 0.60
CA LEU A 595 -16.52 16.20 0.63
C LEU A 595 -16.07 16.83 -0.69
N HIS A 596 -14.91 16.42 -1.22
CA HIS A 596 -14.42 16.91 -2.49
C HIS A 596 -15.35 16.55 -3.66
N THR A 597 -15.87 15.33 -3.67
CA THR A 597 -16.83 14.86 -4.69
C THR A 597 -18.10 15.71 -4.69
N ARG A 598 -18.63 16.03 -3.51
CA ARG A 598 -19.79 16.93 -3.37
C ARG A 598 -19.51 18.33 -3.94
N GLU A 599 -18.32 18.88 -3.72
CA GLU A 599 -17.92 20.17 -4.32
C GLU A 599 -17.89 20.10 -5.85
N VAL A 600 -17.34 19.04 -6.43
CA VAL A 600 -17.27 18.82 -7.88
C VAL A 600 -18.67 18.72 -8.49
N ILE A 601 -19.56 17.90 -7.89
CA ILE A 601 -20.94 17.77 -8.35
C ILE A 601 -21.64 19.14 -8.28
N ALA A 602 -21.53 19.84 -7.16
CA ALA A 602 -22.18 21.14 -6.97
C ALA A 602 -21.70 22.19 -7.98
N ALA A 603 -20.40 22.26 -8.27
CA ALA A 603 -19.82 23.19 -9.22
C ALA A 603 -20.28 22.90 -10.65
N LEU A 604 -20.20 21.65 -11.10
CA LEU A 604 -20.57 21.25 -12.46
C LEU A 604 -22.09 21.33 -12.69
N ALA A 605 -22.89 20.93 -11.69
CA ALA A 605 -24.34 21.09 -11.75
C ALA A 605 -24.75 22.57 -11.86
N THR A 606 -24.11 23.44 -11.09
CA THR A 606 -24.33 24.89 -11.15
C THR A 606 -23.96 25.46 -12.52
N ALA A 607 -22.80 25.05 -13.07
CA ALA A 607 -22.36 25.46 -14.40
C ALA A 607 -23.32 24.98 -15.51
N ALA A 608 -23.96 23.84 -15.34
CA ALA A 608 -24.99 23.31 -16.24
C ALA A 608 -26.38 23.94 -16.05
N GLY A 609 -26.55 24.84 -15.07
CA GLY A 609 -27.81 25.55 -14.81
C GLY A 609 -28.77 24.82 -13.87
N TYR A 610 -28.31 23.78 -13.16
CA TYR A 610 -29.08 23.05 -12.17
C TYR A 610 -28.74 23.47 -10.75
N LYS A 611 -29.61 23.11 -9.81
CA LYS A 611 -29.32 23.12 -8.38
C LYS A 611 -29.14 21.68 -7.91
N PHE A 612 -27.94 21.37 -7.46
CA PHE A 612 -27.63 20.15 -6.72
C PHE A 612 -28.09 20.30 -5.27
N THR A 613 -28.74 19.28 -4.72
CA THR A 613 -29.08 19.22 -3.30
C THR A 613 -28.94 17.81 -2.71
N LEU A 614 -28.48 17.75 -1.46
CA LEU A 614 -28.41 16.56 -0.61
C LEU A 614 -29.52 16.56 0.46
N TYR A 615 -30.56 17.36 0.27
CA TYR A 615 -31.63 17.51 1.24
C TYR A 615 -32.38 16.18 1.46
N PRO A 616 -32.43 15.62 2.71
CA PRO A 616 -32.89 14.24 2.95
C PRO A 616 -34.29 13.89 2.45
N LYS A 617 -35.20 14.89 2.40
CA LYS A 617 -36.59 14.70 1.96
C LYS A 617 -36.97 15.80 0.97
N PRO A 618 -36.46 15.76 -0.27
CA PRO A 618 -36.63 16.85 -1.21
C PRO A 618 -38.05 16.96 -1.74
N PHE A 619 -38.80 15.86 -1.78
CA PHE A 619 -40.20 15.85 -2.14
C PHE A 619 -41.01 15.15 -1.04
N PRO A 620 -42.06 15.79 -0.49
CA PRO A 620 -42.87 15.16 0.56
C PRO A 620 -43.48 13.82 0.12
N HIS A 621 -43.80 13.69 -1.16
CA HIS A 621 -44.48 12.53 -1.75
C HIS A 621 -43.55 11.48 -2.38
N ALA A 622 -42.22 11.71 -2.39
CA ALA A 622 -41.25 10.78 -2.99
C ALA A 622 -40.29 10.22 -1.95
N CYS A 623 -39.43 9.30 -2.40
CA CYS A 623 -38.38 8.70 -1.56
C CYS A 623 -37.34 9.76 -1.18
N GLY A 624 -36.67 9.56 -0.04
CA GLY A 624 -35.64 10.49 0.45
C GLY A 624 -34.29 10.29 -0.23
N THR A 625 -33.32 11.16 0.08
CA THR A 625 -31.92 11.03 -0.34
C THR A 625 -31.05 10.51 0.80
N ALA A 626 -30.21 9.53 0.51
CA ALA A 626 -29.30 8.91 1.45
C ALA A 626 -27.82 9.26 1.22
N ALA A 627 -27.01 8.95 2.24
CA ALA A 627 -25.56 8.87 2.12
C ALA A 627 -25.11 7.59 2.83
N HIS A 628 -25.25 6.43 2.17
CA HIS A 628 -24.89 5.15 2.78
C HIS A 628 -23.38 5.09 3.00
N ALA A 629 -22.98 4.58 4.17
CA ALA A 629 -21.58 4.38 4.52
C ALA A 629 -21.33 2.88 4.72
N HIS A 630 -20.50 2.32 3.86
CA HIS A 630 -20.05 0.94 3.94
C HIS A 630 -18.74 0.89 4.70
N ILE A 631 -18.71 0.24 5.86
CA ILE A 631 -17.52 0.19 6.73
C ILE A 631 -17.02 -1.26 6.78
N SER A 632 -15.81 -1.49 6.32
CA SER A 632 -15.11 -2.75 6.52
C SER A 632 -14.10 -2.62 7.66
N ILE A 633 -13.91 -3.72 8.40
CA ILE A 633 -12.96 -3.83 9.50
C ILE A 633 -12.06 -5.03 9.24
N SER A 634 -10.75 -4.84 9.33
CA SER A 634 -9.75 -5.89 9.18
C SER A 634 -8.79 -5.89 10.37
N SER A 635 -8.26 -7.07 10.69
CA SER A 635 -7.26 -7.27 11.75
C SER A 635 -6.19 -8.26 11.28
N SER A 636 -5.00 -8.21 11.87
CA SER A 636 -3.91 -9.15 11.59
C SER A 636 -4.26 -10.62 11.90
N GLY A 637 -5.38 -10.89 12.59
CA GLY A 637 -5.87 -12.23 12.93
C GLY A 637 -6.95 -12.82 11.99
N GLY A 638 -7.35 -12.11 10.93
CA GLY A 638 -8.32 -12.54 9.90
C GLY A 638 -9.79 -12.12 10.14
N GLU A 639 -10.70 -12.52 9.24
CA GLU A 639 -12.14 -12.21 9.20
C GLU A 639 -12.98 -13.02 10.21
N LYS A 640 -12.49 -13.18 11.44
CA LYS A 640 -13.13 -14.05 12.43
C LYS A 640 -14.30 -13.33 13.11
N LYS A 641 -15.34 -14.10 13.50
CA LYS A 641 -16.52 -13.60 14.25
C LYS A 641 -16.15 -12.72 15.46
N VAL A 642 -15.09 -13.10 16.16
CA VAL A 642 -14.55 -12.39 17.32
C VAL A 642 -14.14 -10.93 17.04
N VAL A 643 -13.91 -10.57 15.77
CA VAL A 643 -13.53 -9.22 15.34
C VAL A 643 -14.75 -8.38 15.00
N TYR A 644 -15.68 -8.91 14.19
CA TYR A 644 -16.82 -8.13 13.70
C TYR A 644 -18.04 -8.13 14.65
N GLU A 645 -18.27 -9.17 15.45
CA GLU A 645 -19.40 -9.19 16.40
C GLU A 645 -19.31 -8.06 17.45
N PRO A 646 -18.15 -7.79 18.08
CA PRO A 646 -18.00 -6.64 18.98
C PRO A 646 -18.17 -5.28 18.29
N PHE A 647 -17.77 -5.17 17.02
CA PHE A 647 -17.95 -3.95 16.24
C PHE A 647 -19.44 -3.64 16.05
N TYR A 648 -20.23 -4.60 15.54
CA TYR A 648 -21.67 -4.43 15.38
C TYR A 648 -22.38 -4.22 16.72
N ALA A 649 -21.96 -4.93 17.76
CA ALA A 649 -22.44 -4.73 19.12
C ALA A 649 -22.28 -3.29 19.60
N GLY A 650 -21.09 -2.70 19.41
CA GLY A 650 -20.81 -1.31 19.74
C GLY A 650 -21.69 -0.35 18.95
N VAL A 651 -21.80 -0.54 17.63
CA VAL A 651 -22.67 0.29 16.78
C VAL A 651 -24.12 0.24 17.26
N LEU A 652 -24.69 -0.94 17.50
CA LEU A 652 -26.07 -1.11 17.96
C LEU A 652 -26.30 -0.48 19.34
N LYS A 653 -25.37 -0.68 20.29
CA LYS A 653 -25.42 -0.11 21.63
C LYS A 653 -25.48 1.41 21.61
N HIS A 654 -24.74 2.05 20.70
CA HIS A 654 -24.63 3.50 20.60
C HIS A 654 -25.52 4.10 19.49
N LEU A 655 -26.31 3.28 18.79
CA LEU A 655 -26.99 3.68 17.55
C LEU A 655 -27.93 4.88 17.75
N ARG A 656 -28.69 4.91 18.86
CA ARG A 656 -29.56 6.03 19.23
C ARG A 656 -28.81 7.35 19.42
N ALA A 657 -27.58 7.30 19.94
CA ALA A 657 -26.76 8.48 20.13
C ALA A 657 -26.08 8.91 18.80
N ILE A 658 -25.67 7.94 17.98
CA ILE A 658 -25.09 8.15 16.66
C ILE A 658 -26.07 8.90 15.73
N THR A 659 -27.39 8.69 15.87
CA THR A 659 -28.39 9.41 15.04
C THR A 659 -28.34 10.93 15.20
N ALA A 660 -27.82 11.44 16.32
CA ALA A 660 -27.62 12.88 16.50
C ALA A 660 -26.71 13.48 15.42
N PHE A 661 -25.80 12.68 14.86
CA PHE A 661 -24.87 13.08 13.80
C PHE A 661 -25.36 12.65 12.41
N THR A 662 -25.86 11.42 12.28
CA THR A 662 -26.26 10.86 10.97
C THR A 662 -27.66 11.31 10.51
N TYR A 663 -28.53 11.73 11.44
CA TYR A 663 -29.86 12.31 11.18
C TYR A 663 -29.96 13.73 11.76
N SER A 664 -28.94 14.55 11.51
CA SER A 664 -28.73 15.81 12.23
C SER A 664 -29.64 16.99 11.81
N ASN A 665 -30.67 16.76 11.00
CA ASN A 665 -31.65 17.76 10.56
C ASN A 665 -33.09 17.24 10.76
N PRO A 666 -34.09 18.10 11.03
CA PRO A 666 -35.49 17.69 11.09
C PRO A 666 -35.94 16.86 9.88
N ALA A 667 -35.52 17.24 8.67
CA ALA A 667 -35.87 16.52 7.44
C ALA A 667 -35.25 15.12 7.35
N SER A 668 -34.16 14.87 8.07
CA SER A 668 -33.59 13.51 8.17
C SER A 668 -34.59 12.56 8.85
N HIS A 669 -35.38 13.05 9.81
CA HIS A 669 -36.39 12.27 10.51
C HIS A 669 -37.68 12.13 9.69
N GLU A 670 -37.99 13.09 8.81
CA GLU A 670 -39.05 12.95 7.79
C GLU A 670 -38.72 11.86 6.76
N ARG A 671 -37.43 11.61 6.51
CA ARG A 671 -36.95 10.48 5.71
C ARG A 671 -37.03 9.15 6.49
N LEU A 672 -36.81 9.16 7.80
CA LEU A 672 -36.77 7.96 8.65
C LEU A 672 -38.19 7.41 8.90
N VAL A 673 -38.76 6.82 7.87
CA VAL A 673 -40.06 6.13 7.89
C VAL A 673 -39.93 4.76 7.23
N ASP A 674 -40.53 3.74 7.85
CA ASP A 674 -40.50 2.37 7.33
C ASP A 674 -41.15 2.32 5.92
N GLY A 675 -40.60 1.50 5.02
CA GLY A 675 -41.14 1.29 3.67
C GLY A 675 -40.83 2.38 2.64
N ALA A 676 -39.94 3.33 2.95
CA ALA A 676 -39.58 4.45 2.06
C ALA A 676 -38.10 4.47 1.64
N TRP A 677 -37.49 3.29 1.50
CA TRP A 677 -36.04 3.12 1.25
C TRP A 677 -35.14 3.80 2.29
N ALA A 678 -35.67 3.98 3.50
CA ALA A 678 -34.89 4.23 4.71
C ALA A 678 -34.67 2.90 5.43
N GLY A 679 -33.58 2.78 6.19
CA GLY A 679 -33.40 1.66 7.09
C GLY A 679 -34.58 1.56 8.07
N GLY A 680 -34.88 0.35 8.55
CA GLY A 680 -35.96 0.13 9.51
C GLY A 680 -35.77 0.96 10.79
N SER A 681 -36.86 1.49 11.34
CA SER A 681 -36.85 2.34 12.54
C SER A 681 -36.60 1.59 13.86
N GLY A 682 -36.67 0.26 13.84
CA GLY A 682 -36.48 -0.61 14.99
C GLY A 682 -35.02 -0.96 15.25
N ILE A 683 -34.62 -0.97 16.53
CA ILE A 683 -33.29 -1.39 17.00
C ILE A 683 -33.44 -2.74 17.72
N PRO A 684 -32.77 -3.81 17.25
CA PRO A 684 -32.66 -5.06 17.98
C PRO A 684 -32.12 -4.81 19.39
N GLY A 685 -32.77 -5.42 20.37
CA GLY A 685 -32.58 -5.16 21.77
C GLY A 685 -31.24 -5.68 22.26
N TRP A 686 -30.40 -4.73 22.69
CA TRP A 686 -29.30 -4.99 23.59
C TRP A 686 -29.87 -5.08 25.00
N ASN A 687 -30.22 -6.27 25.48
CA ASN A 687 -30.72 -6.34 26.84
C ASN A 687 -29.59 -5.95 27.81
N LYS A 688 -29.92 -5.04 28.74
CA LYS A 688 -28.99 -4.54 29.78
C LYS A 688 -28.52 -5.63 30.76
N ARG A 689 -28.78 -6.91 30.48
CA ARG A 689 -28.43 -8.09 31.27
C ARG A 689 -27.29 -8.93 30.67
N GLY A 690 -26.76 -8.54 29.50
CA GLY A 690 -25.60 -9.20 28.90
C GLY A 690 -25.92 -10.52 28.20
N GLU A 691 -27.16 -10.72 27.73
CA GLU A 691 -27.48 -11.88 26.90
C GLU A 691 -26.97 -11.67 25.47
N LYS A 692 -26.68 -12.78 24.79
CA LYS A 692 -26.04 -12.81 23.47
C LYS A 692 -26.97 -12.20 22.41
N LEU A 693 -26.47 -11.26 21.61
CA LEU A 693 -27.14 -10.83 20.37
C LEU A 693 -27.38 -12.07 19.50
N ILE A 694 -28.64 -12.39 19.21
CA ILE A 694 -29.01 -13.43 18.26
C ILE A 694 -29.30 -12.73 16.94
N TRP A 695 -28.40 -12.88 15.96
CA TRP A 695 -28.66 -12.44 14.60
C TRP A 695 -29.85 -13.23 14.06
N GLN A 696 -30.92 -12.52 13.67
CA GLN A 696 -32.08 -13.09 13.00
C GLN A 696 -32.40 -12.19 11.80
N ASP A 697 -32.63 -12.81 10.64
CA ASP A 697 -33.02 -12.08 9.45
C ASP A 697 -34.50 -11.68 9.57
N CYS A 698 -34.80 -10.42 9.24
CA CYS A 698 -36.17 -9.97 9.08
C CYS A 698 -36.62 -10.35 7.66
N GLU A 699 -37.39 -11.43 7.52
CA GLU A 699 -37.83 -11.96 6.22
C GLU A 699 -39.00 -11.17 5.58
N VAL A 700 -39.49 -10.13 6.26
CA VAL A 700 -40.61 -9.30 5.81
C VAL A 700 -40.23 -7.82 5.85
N ASP A 701 -40.92 -6.99 5.06
CA ASP A 701 -40.70 -5.54 5.08
C ASP A 701 -40.95 -4.99 6.51
N PRO A 702 -39.99 -4.26 7.11
CA PRO A 702 -40.15 -3.67 8.45
C PRO A 702 -41.41 -2.83 8.64
N ALA A 703 -41.94 -2.24 7.56
CA ALA A 703 -43.20 -1.47 7.60
C ALA A 703 -44.42 -2.31 7.95
N ASN A 704 -44.37 -3.63 7.72
CA ASN A 704 -45.45 -4.56 8.00
C ASN A 704 -45.32 -5.24 9.37
N LEU A 705 -44.24 -4.99 10.11
CA LEU A 705 -44.05 -5.58 11.44
C LEU A 705 -45.04 -4.98 12.44
N THR A 706 -45.86 -5.84 13.03
CA THR A 706 -46.67 -5.49 14.19
C THR A 706 -45.80 -5.34 15.43
N GLU A 707 -46.37 -4.77 16.50
CA GLU A 707 -45.66 -4.68 17.79
C GLU A 707 -45.30 -6.06 18.36
N ASN A 708 -46.08 -7.10 18.06
CA ASN A 708 -45.78 -8.46 18.46
C ASN A 708 -44.63 -9.06 17.62
N ASP A 709 -44.63 -8.84 16.30
CA ASP A 709 -43.54 -9.31 15.43
C ASP A 709 -42.20 -8.67 15.83
N ARG A 710 -42.22 -7.38 16.18
CA ARG A 710 -41.04 -6.67 16.73
C ARG A 710 -40.56 -7.29 18.04
N LYS A 711 -41.47 -7.68 18.95
CA LYS A 711 -41.11 -8.37 20.20
C LYS A 711 -40.51 -9.75 19.94
N GLU A 712 -41.02 -10.50 18.97
CA GLU A 712 -40.47 -11.81 18.59
C GLU A 712 -39.06 -11.70 17.99
N LEU A 713 -38.81 -10.66 17.18
CA LEU A 713 -37.48 -10.31 16.66
C LEU A 713 -36.57 -9.60 17.68
N ASN A 714 -37.00 -9.52 18.94
CA ASN A 714 -36.30 -8.84 20.03
C ASN A 714 -35.98 -7.36 19.72
N VAL A 715 -36.77 -6.65 18.92
CA VAL A 715 -36.63 -5.21 18.70
C VAL A 715 -37.22 -4.47 19.90
N THR A 716 -36.37 -3.99 20.81
CA THR A 716 -36.81 -3.40 22.10
C THR A 716 -36.76 -1.88 22.14
N GLU A 717 -36.04 -1.25 21.22
CA GLU A 717 -35.90 0.21 21.16
C GLU A 717 -36.14 0.71 19.73
N MET A 718 -36.57 1.97 19.60
CA MET A 718 -36.76 2.63 18.31
C MET A 718 -35.68 3.70 18.10
N LEU A 719 -35.28 3.97 16.87
CA LEU A 719 -34.45 5.14 16.59
C LEU A 719 -35.18 6.42 17.05
N PRO A 720 -34.44 7.46 17.49
CA PRO A 720 -35.05 8.74 17.85
C PRO A 720 -35.96 9.29 16.75
N ALA A 721 -37.13 9.78 17.11
CA ALA A 721 -38.11 10.32 16.16
C ALA A 721 -37.88 11.80 15.82
N SER A 722 -36.94 12.45 16.51
CA SER A 722 -36.60 13.86 16.31
C SER A 722 -35.14 14.13 16.64
N VAL A 723 -34.63 15.28 16.16
CA VAL A 723 -33.28 15.75 16.48
C VAL A 723 -33.15 15.97 17.99
N GLU A 724 -34.19 16.45 18.67
CA GLU A 724 -34.23 16.65 20.12
C GLU A 724 -34.04 15.34 20.89
N GLU A 725 -34.76 14.28 20.49
CA GLU A 725 -34.60 12.95 21.07
C GLU A 725 -33.21 12.36 20.80
N ALA A 726 -32.67 12.58 19.60
CA ALA A 726 -31.33 12.12 19.23
C ALA A 726 -30.25 12.83 20.06
N LEU A 727 -30.36 14.15 20.24
CA LEU A 727 -29.47 14.93 21.11
C LEU A 727 -29.59 14.51 22.58
N GLN A 728 -30.79 14.15 23.04
CA GLN A 728 -30.97 13.64 24.40
C GLN A 728 -30.31 12.26 24.56
N ALA A 729 -30.48 11.35 23.59
CA ALA A 729 -29.81 10.05 23.59
C ALA A 729 -28.28 10.21 23.59
N LEU A 730 -27.74 11.15 22.80
CA LEU A 730 -26.31 11.47 22.81
C LEU A 730 -25.79 11.92 24.18
N LYS A 731 -26.55 12.77 24.90
CA LYS A 731 -26.17 13.22 26.25
C LYS A 731 -26.24 12.13 27.30
N GLU A 732 -27.17 11.19 27.15
CA GLU A 732 -27.33 10.06 28.07
C GLU A 732 -26.25 8.99 27.86
N ASP A 733 -25.70 8.90 26.65
CA ASP A 733 -24.61 8.02 26.29
C ASP A 733 -23.25 8.55 26.77
N LYS A 734 -22.93 8.25 28.04
CA LYS A 734 -21.70 8.71 28.70
C LYS A 734 -20.44 8.18 28.03
N GLU A 735 -20.47 6.95 27.52
CA GLU A 735 -19.31 6.29 26.92
C GLU A 735 -18.98 6.92 25.57
N LEU A 736 -19.99 7.13 24.71
CA LEU A 736 -19.78 7.83 23.45
C LEU A 736 -19.38 9.30 23.69
N THR A 737 -19.96 9.95 24.70
CA THR A 737 -19.61 11.33 25.07
C THR A 737 -18.16 11.46 25.52
N GLU A 738 -17.67 10.53 26.34
CA GLU A 738 -16.27 10.50 26.78
C GLU A 738 -15.32 10.24 25.61
N LEU A 739 -15.70 9.33 24.70
CA LEU A 739 -14.93 9.04 23.49
C LEU A 739 -14.78 10.28 22.59
N LEU A 740 -15.88 10.99 22.32
CA LEU A 740 -15.94 12.15 21.43
C LEU A 740 -15.40 13.46 22.05
N ASN A 741 -15.14 13.48 23.36
CA ASN A 741 -14.91 14.67 24.19
C ASN A 741 -16.22 15.40 24.55
N SER A 742 -16.41 15.65 25.84
CA SER A 742 -17.61 16.29 26.39
C SER A 742 -17.82 17.72 25.89
N GLU A 743 -16.74 18.47 25.64
CA GLU A 743 -16.80 19.82 25.08
C GLU A 743 -17.38 19.79 23.66
N LEU A 744 -16.95 18.83 22.83
CA LEU A 744 -17.51 18.67 21.48
C LEU A 744 -19.01 18.38 21.54
N VAL A 745 -19.43 17.45 22.40
CA VAL A 745 -20.85 17.10 22.54
C VAL A 745 -21.67 18.28 23.04
N GLU A 746 -21.17 19.05 24.01
CA GLU A 746 -21.83 20.26 24.50
C GLU A 746 -21.99 21.31 23.39
N LYS A 747 -20.90 21.62 22.68
CA LYS A 747 -20.90 22.64 21.62
C LYS A 747 -21.73 22.23 20.42
N TYR A 748 -21.62 20.97 19.98
CA TYR A 748 -22.43 20.42 18.90
C TYR A 748 -23.92 20.47 19.24
N THR A 749 -24.28 20.08 20.46
CA THR A 749 -25.67 20.19 20.95
C THR A 749 -26.14 21.64 20.90
N ALA A 750 -25.34 22.60 21.36
CA ALA A 750 -25.72 24.01 21.36
C ALA A 750 -25.95 24.54 19.93
N VAL A 751 -25.10 24.14 18.98
CA VAL A 751 -25.28 24.44 17.55
C VAL A 751 -26.59 23.87 17.03
N LYS A 752 -26.87 22.59 17.29
CA LYS A 752 -28.09 21.93 16.80
C LYS A 752 -29.37 22.44 17.43
N GLN A 753 -29.36 22.75 18.73
CA GLN A 753 -30.51 23.39 19.38
C GLN A 753 -30.78 24.78 18.82
N TYR A 754 -29.73 25.54 18.49
CA TYR A 754 -29.91 26.85 17.89
C TYR A 754 -30.42 26.76 16.45
N GLU A 755 -29.91 25.81 15.67
CA GLU A 755 -30.39 25.49 14.33
C GLU A 755 -31.89 25.13 14.35
N LEU A 756 -32.31 24.26 15.27
CA LEU A 756 -33.72 23.89 15.44
C LEU A 756 -34.60 25.11 15.75
N LYS A 757 -34.14 26.01 16.62
CA LYS A 757 -34.86 27.26 16.94
C LYS A 757 -35.02 28.16 15.71
N VAL A 758 -34.04 28.17 14.82
CA VAL A 758 -34.10 28.97 13.59
C VAL A 758 -35.09 28.36 12.60
N LEU A 759 -35.01 27.04 12.39
CA LEU A 759 -35.88 26.31 11.48
C LEU A 759 -37.35 26.31 11.94
N SER A 760 -37.61 26.29 13.25
CA SER A 760 -38.98 26.31 13.80
C SER A 760 -39.71 27.63 13.57
N ASN A 761 -38.99 28.74 13.34
CA ASN A 761 -39.58 30.02 12.96
C ASN A 761 -39.97 30.09 11.46
N MET A 762 -39.63 29.07 10.67
CA MET A 762 -39.99 28.98 9.25
C MET A 762 -41.19 28.05 9.08
N ASN A 763 -42.13 28.44 8.20
CA ASN A 763 -43.14 27.51 7.70
C ASN A 763 -42.46 26.40 6.86
N GLU A 764 -43.20 25.31 6.61
CA GLU A 764 -42.67 24.11 5.96
C GLU A 764 -42.04 24.39 4.58
N GLU A 765 -42.74 25.13 3.71
CA GLU A 765 -42.22 25.42 2.36
C GLU A 765 -40.98 26.32 2.40
N ASN A 766 -40.99 27.38 3.22
CA ASN A 766 -39.83 28.24 3.38
C ASN A 766 -38.64 27.49 3.97
N ARG A 767 -38.88 26.58 4.93
CA ARG A 767 -37.85 25.73 5.52
C ARG A 767 -37.24 24.80 4.48
N ARG A 768 -38.08 24.11 3.71
CA ARG A 768 -37.66 23.23 2.61
C ARG A 768 -36.81 23.99 1.60
N GLN A 769 -37.28 25.12 1.09
CA GLN A 769 -36.51 25.95 0.14
C GLN A 769 -35.21 26.48 0.75
N TRP A 770 -35.22 26.85 2.03
CA TRP A 770 -34.04 27.34 2.74
C TRP A 770 -32.96 26.26 2.89
N ILE A 771 -33.35 25.02 3.19
CA ILE A 771 -32.43 23.88 3.30
C ILE A 771 -31.95 23.46 1.90
N ILE A 772 -32.86 23.31 0.93
CA ILE A 772 -32.49 23.03 -0.47
C ILE A 772 -31.49 24.06 -0.97
N ALA A 773 -31.62 25.34 -0.65
CA ALA A 773 -30.67 26.35 -1.12
C ALA A 773 -29.23 26.13 -0.60
N ARG A 774 -29.06 25.50 0.57
CA ARG A 774 -27.81 25.40 1.32
C ARG A 774 -27.13 24.04 1.24
N TYR A 775 -27.93 22.99 1.15
CA TYR A 775 -27.51 21.60 0.99
C TYR A 775 -27.76 21.13 -0.44
#